data_AF-A0A1V5PJX0-F1
#
_entry.id   AF-A0A1V5PJX0-F1
#
_cell.length_a   1.000
_cell.length_b   1.000
_cell.length_c   1.000
_cell.angle_alpha   90.00
_cell.angle_beta   90.00
_cell.angle_gamma   90.00
#
_symmetry.space_group_name_H-M   'P 1'
#
loop_
_entity.id
_entity.type
_entity.pdbx_description
1 polymer ?
#
loop_
_entity_poly.entity_id
_entity_poly.type
_entity_poly.pdbx_seq_one_letter_code
_entity_poly.pdbx_strand_id
1 'polypeptide(L)'
;MCTTNALLTLLHTYKKTKDEFFSPSIQKASAWLENIVPFTTQDIAFQIIGLSSYPSPDSTKVIQNNINKLYNIQNEDGGWGEMEGYKSSSFSTGQVIYALKLAGVKMSNPNFSKGVNYLIQNQNVFGSWPAENTQSKRPSEITSTVWAIIGLSNAFESLMITIINPTHDQTITPKDPNESYIIEATVNNSASTKISNVEFFLDANSIGIVDTLPYSIHWYPKNIPGGKHNIMAIVRDTQGKEASDTKTIFLDKSLKIKFLNPLSNSSITQPQINVQIELENKTNSPVAKIEYFLDNKLITSTNTEPFDHTLNTLGISNGKHILKATVHTEAGDSASTEQDIMINRKLSVVLEKPLSGTTIEDKIVFSSSIKNDSGSSITRVEYYLDDKLLGYSKEGPSYSYTYQVKTIPDGDYLAKAVIYNELGETSSVSNKISITRSLKISLRNIKDGASVTGIKEISAVVENKSKSPVSEVVYYLDKSIIGKAQKAPYNIKWVTTNQPSGNYTLKVIAYTEGGGKSHNEIKIKIEHPIAISLYSTVLDNSSTYTIQLKKEDFQIEEDNINQQLKDVRLCNEKFPTSYCIMVDTGQQMSTYLKDTSSAIQKFTNSISPGSDYSIILFSDKVIKKDKSSKIFSNIISKGGTAIYDTALECLSMFQGSTKRKVIIIFTASPDENQDGSAPGSKHKLEEVLREANNINCLIYVIAIGPRADQFLLSDLPDNTGGRLYAASGPNDIGILIEPLNFDLKYMYEIKYTSSNPVRDGKWRNIKVSIKEHEKYVVNCQKGYYAPKY
;
A
#
# COMPACT_ATOMS: atom_id res chain seq x y z
N MET A 1 12.94 33.17 -38.54
CA MET A 1 12.31 32.14 -37.67
C MET A 1 12.06 30.81 -38.39
N CYS A 2 11.21 30.74 -39.42
CA CYS A 2 10.81 29.45 -40.04
C CYS A 2 12.01 28.64 -40.56
N THR A 3 12.93 29.28 -41.28
CA THR A 3 14.16 28.64 -41.78
C THR A 3 15.06 28.13 -40.65
N THR A 4 15.19 28.90 -39.56
CA THR A 4 15.91 28.49 -38.35
C THR A 4 15.29 27.24 -37.74
N ASN A 5 13.97 27.19 -37.56
CA ASN A 5 13.30 26.03 -36.97
C ASN A 5 13.42 24.79 -37.89
N ALA A 6 13.30 24.98 -39.21
CA ALA A 6 13.54 23.91 -40.17
C ALA A 6 14.98 23.37 -40.08
N LEU A 7 15.98 24.27 -40.00
CA LEU A 7 17.38 23.91 -39.82
C LEU A 7 17.60 23.11 -38.53
N LEU A 8 17.06 23.56 -37.39
CA LEU A 8 17.15 22.86 -36.11
C LEU A 8 16.56 21.45 -36.17
N THR A 9 15.37 21.30 -36.76
CA THR A 9 14.71 20.01 -36.94
C THR A 9 15.55 19.09 -37.83
N LEU A 10 16.05 19.59 -38.97
CA LEU A 10 16.88 18.80 -39.88
C LEU A 10 18.19 18.36 -39.22
N LEU A 11 18.84 19.24 -38.46
CA LEU A 11 20.05 18.90 -37.70
C LEU A 11 19.78 17.86 -36.62
N HIS A 12 18.67 17.96 -35.91
CA HIS A 12 18.30 16.98 -34.89
C HIS A 12 18.02 15.62 -35.51
N THR A 13 17.26 15.58 -36.61
CA THR A 13 16.99 14.35 -37.37
C THR A 13 18.29 13.75 -37.88
N TYR A 14 19.16 14.53 -38.53
CA TYR A 14 20.47 14.08 -38.99
C TYR A 14 21.33 13.51 -37.86
N LYS A 15 21.39 14.18 -36.69
CA LYS A 15 22.14 13.68 -35.53
C LYS A 15 21.65 12.32 -35.05
N LYS A 16 20.33 12.09 -35.11
CA LYS A 16 19.68 10.85 -34.65
C LYS A 16 19.78 9.72 -35.67
N THR A 17 19.58 10.00 -36.95
CA THR A 17 19.50 8.98 -38.00
C THR A 17 20.82 8.74 -38.72
N LYS A 18 21.73 9.72 -38.70
CA LYS A 18 22.96 9.77 -39.52
C LYS A 18 22.71 9.71 -41.04
N ASP A 19 21.49 10.04 -41.46
CA ASP A 19 21.08 9.99 -42.87
C ASP A 19 21.51 11.23 -43.65
N GLU A 20 22.45 11.07 -44.58
CA GLU A 20 23.00 12.15 -45.41
C GLU A 20 21.98 12.83 -46.33
N PHE A 21 20.79 12.25 -46.52
CA PHE A 21 19.69 12.85 -47.28
C PHE A 21 19.36 14.28 -46.82
N PHE A 22 19.52 14.58 -45.53
CA PHE A 22 19.20 15.90 -44.97
C PHE A 22 20.30 16.96 -45.19
N SER A 23 21.54 16.55 -45.51
CA SER A 23 22.70 17.44 -45.61
C SER A 23 22.52 18.59 -46.61
N PRO A 24 21.98 18.40 -47.83
CA PRO A 24 21.78 19.50 -48.77
C PRO A 24 20.78 20.56 -48.27
N SER A 25 19.74 20.14 -47.55
CA SER A 25 18.74 21.06 -46.99
C SER A 25 19.29 21.84 -45.80
N ILE A 26 20.12 21.22 -44.97
CA ILE A 26 20.87 21.87 -43.89
C ILE A 26 21.78 22.96 -44.45
N GLN A 27 22.57 22.64 -45.49
CA GLN A 27 23.49 23.59 -46.13
C GLN A 27 22.74 24.78 -46.76
N LYS A 28 21.64 24.53 -47.48
CA LYS A 28 20.81 25.60 -48.07
C LYS A 28 20.21 26.52 -47.01
N ALA A 29 19.72 25.97 -45.91
CA ALA A 29 19.16 26.76 -44.81
C ALA A 29 20.24 27.61 -44.12
N SER A 30 21.44 27.06 -43.88
CA SER A 30 22.58 27.81 -43.34
C SER A 30 23.01 28.94 -44.27
N ALA A 31 23.23 28.64 -45.56
CA ALA A 31 23.65 29.65 -46.54
C ALA A 31 22.61 30.78 -46.69
N TRP A 32 21.32 30.46 -46.64
CA TRP A 32 20.28 31.49 -46.65
C TRP A 32 20.35 32.37 -45.39
N LEU A 33 20.54 31.77 -44.22
CA LEU A 33 20.71 32.52 -42.96
C LEU A 33 21.97 33.38 -42.93
N GLU A 34 23.03 33.01 -43.65
CA GLU A 34 24.26 33.83 -43.73
C GLU A 34 24.08 35.09 -44.59
N ASN A 35 23.19 35.05 -45.59
CA ASN A 35 23.03 36.12 -46.57
C ASN A 35 21.84 37.05 -46.33
N ILE A 36 20.84 36.61 -45.55
CA ILE A 36 19.64 37.41 -45.30
C ILE A 36 19.94 38.61 -44.37
N VAL A 37 19.38 39.77 -44.68
CA VAL A 37 19.49 40.96 -43.82
C VAL A 37 18.31 40.98 -42.83
N PRO A 38 18.54 40.89 -41.52
CA PRO A 38 17.47 40.87 -40.53
C PRO A 38 16.88 42.29 -40.34
N PHE A 39 15.56 42.39 -40.17
CA PHE A 39 14.86 43.67 -40.02
C PHE A 39 14.28 43.87 -38.61
N THR A 40 13.71 42.83 -38.00
CA THR A 40 13.15 42.88 -36.64
C THR A 40 14.11 42.30 -35.61
N THR A 41 13.90 42.61 -34.33
CA THR A 41 14.65 41.97 -33.22
C THR A 41 14.52 40.45 -33.28
N GLN A 42 13.34 39.94 -33.66
CA GLN A 42 13.10 38.52 -33.84
C GLN A 42 13.91 37.95 -35.01
N ASP A 43 14.06 38.66 -36.13
CA ASP A 43 14.90 38.21 -37.24
C ASP A 43 16.36 38.09 -36.81
N ILE A 44 16.86 39.10 -36.09
CA ILE A 44 18.24 39.12 -35.57
C ILE A 44 18.46 37.93 -34.62
N ALA A 45 17.56 37.73 -33.64
CA ALA A 45 17.64 36.64 -32.68
C ALA A 45 17.59 35.27 -33.36
N PHE A 46 16.65 35.04 -34.29
CA PHE A 46 16.53 33.74 -34.97
C PHE A 46 17.65 33.47 -35.98
N GLN A 47 18.26 34.51 -36.55
CA GLN A 47 19.46 34.35 -37.37
C GLN A 47 20.64 33.89 -36.52
N ILE A 48 20.82 34.49 -35.33
CA ILE A 48 21.83 34.04 -34.36
C ILE A 48 21.57 32.60 -33.92
N ILE A 49 20.34 32.25 -33.53
CA ILE A 49 19.97 30.89 -33.06
C ILE A 49 20.30 29.84 -34.12
N GLY A 50 19.92 30.09 -35.38
CA GLY A 50 20.13 29.14 -36.47
C GLY A 50 21.62 28.95 -36.80
N LEU A 51 22.35 30.05 -36.93
CA LEU A 51 23.78 30.03 -37.26
C LEU A 51 24.63 29.45 -36.12
N SER A 52 24.26 29.71 -34.85
CA SER A 52 24.95 29.12 -33.69
C SER A 52 24.76 27.60 -33.61
N SER A 53 23.70 27.07 -34.21
CA SER A 53 23.39 25.64 -34.20
C SER A 53 24.12 24.84 -35.29
N TYR A 54 24.64 25.53 -36.31
CA TYR A 54 25.47 24.97 -37.38
C TYR A 54 26.54 25.97 -37.82
N PRO A 55 27.60 26.17 -37.00
CA PRO A 55 28.58 27.22 -37.23
C PRO A 55 29.45 26.95 -38.46
N SER A 56 29.58 27.97 -39.31
CA SER A 56 30.55 28.11 -40.41
C SER A 56 31.47 29.33 -40.18
N PRO A 57 32.62 29.44 -40.90
CA PRO A 57 33.47 30.63 -40.85
C PRO A 57 32.73 31.93 -41.15
N ASP A 58 31.80 31.92 -42.11
CA ASP A 58 31.02 33.10 -42.50
C ASP A 58 29.93 33.42 -41.47
N SER A 59 29.31 32.39 -40.90
CA SER A 59 28.30 32.54 -39.85
C SER A 59 28.81 33.27 -38.60
N THR A 60 30.09 33.08 -38.24
CA THR A 60 30.69 33.69 -37.04
C THR A 60 30.70 35.22 -37.14
N LYS A 61 30.99 35.77 -38.33
CA LYS A 61 30.95 37.22 -38.59
C LYS A 61 29.53 37.76 -38.51
N VAL A 62 28.56 37.03 -39.07
CA VAL A 62 27.14 37.40 -39.04
C VAL A 62 26.60 37.40 -37.61
N ILE A 63 26.92 36.36 -36.83
CA ILE A 63 26.56 36.26 -35.41
C ILE A 63 27.12 37.45 -34.64
N GLN A 64 28.41 37.76 -34.78
CA GLN A 64 29.03 38.86 -34.04
C GLN A 64 28.44 40.24 -34.42
N ASN A 65 28.18 40.47 -35.71
CA ASN A 65 27.53 41.69 -36.16
C ASN A 65 26.11 41.83 -35.58
N ASN A 66 25.36 40.73 -35.53
CA ASN A 66 24.01 40.72 -34.98
C ASN A 66 24.00 40.87 -33.45
N ILE A 67 24.97 40.31 -32.73
CA ILE A 67 25.18 40.57 -31.30
C ILE A 67 25.38 42.07 -31.06
N ASN A 68 26.27 42.71 -31.84
CA ASN A 68 26.52 44.14 -31.72
C ASN A 68 25.27 44.99 -32.03
N LYS A 69 24.47 44.59 -33.03
CA LYS A 69 23.18 45.24 -33.30
C LYS A 69 22.22 45.12 -32.12
N LEU A 70 22.08 43.93 -31.53
CA LEU A 70 21.24 43.74 -30.34
C LEU A 70 21.70 44.62 -29.18
N TYR A 71 23.02 44.74 -28.96
CA TYR A 71 23.55 45.63 -27.93
C TYR A 71 23.21 47.10 -28.18
N ASN A 72 23.25 47.57 -29.43
CA ASN A 72 22.94 48.96 -29.76
C ASN A 72 21.45 49.30 -29.62
N ILE A 73 20.56 48.34 -29.81
CA ILE A 73 19.09 48.55 -29.75
C ILE A 73 18.48 48.15 -28.39
N GLN A 74 19.30 47.82 -27.38
CA GLN A 74 18.83 47.54 -26.03
C GLN A 74 18.32 48.82 -25.36
N ASN A 75 17.15 48.75 -24.72
CA ASN A 75 16.59 49.89 -24.00
C ASN A 75 17.28 50.10 -22.65
N GLU A 76 17.10 51.29 -22.07
CA GLU A 76 17.70 51.65 -20.77
C GLU A 76 17.23 50.75 -19.62
N ASP A 77 16.01 50.20 -19.70
CA ASP A 77 15.44 49.24 -18.76
C ASP A 77 16.10 47.85 -18.83
N GLY A 78 17.02 47.64 -19.78
CA GLY A 78 17.73 46.38 -19.99
C GLY A 78 16.99 45.39 -20.90
N GLY A 79 15.75 45.65 -21.28
CA GLY A 79 15.00 44.79 -22.19
C GLY A 79 15.18 45.15 -23.67
N TRP A 80 14.54 44.35 -24.53
CA TRP A 80 14.44 44.60 -25.97
C TRP A 80 12.98 44.69 -26.43
N GLY A 81 12.70 45.62 -27.34
CA GLY A 81 11.45 45.71 -28.08
C GLY A 81 11.46 44.85 -29.36
N GLU A 82 10.31 44.74 -30.04
CA GLU A 82 10.19 43.98 -31.30
C GLU A 82 11.00 44.61 -32.46
N MET A 83 11.30 45.92 -32.36
CA MET A 83 12.11 46.70 -33.30
C MET A 83 12.90 47.78 -32.55
N GLU A 84 13.87 48.40 -33.22
CA GLU A 84 14.66 49.53 -32.68
C GLU A 84 13.75 50.72 -32.30
N GLY A 85 13.95 51.27 -31.10
CA GLY A 85 13.18 52.40 -30.56
C GLY A 85 11.83 52.03 -29.92
N TYR A 86 11.44 50.75 -29.91
CA TYR A 86 10.21 50.30 -29.28
C TYR A 86 10.43 49.90 -27.82
N LYS A 87 9.38 50.05 -26.99
CA LYS A 87 9.40 49.63 -25.57
C LYS A 87 9.73 48.14 -25.43
N SER A 88 10.43 47.80 -24.36
CA SER A 88 10.80 46.44 -24.04
C SER A 88 9.60 45.52 -23.83
N SER A 89 9.74 44.27 -24.25
CA SER A 89 8.76 43.21 -24.00
C SER A 89 9.46 41.92 -23.55
N SER A 90 8.80 41.13 -22.73
CA SER A 90 9.31 39.83 -22.27
C SER A 90 9.45 38.83 -23.42
N PHE A 91 8.62 38.97 -24.46
CA PHE A 91 8.69 38.19 -25.70
C PHE A 91 10.03 38.38 -26.42
N SER A 92 10.37 39.62 -26.77
CA SER A 92 11.62 39.93 -27.49
C SER A 92 12.84 39.74 -26.60
N THR A 93 12.75 40.12 -25.33
CA THR A 93 13.86 39.97 -24.37
C THR A 93 14.21 38.49 -24.16
N GLY A 94 13.21 37.61 -23.99
CA GLY A 94 13.43 36.16 -23.85
C GLY A 94 14.11 35.54 -25.08
N GLN A 95 13.69 35.92 -26.28
CA GLN A 95 14.32 35.49 -27.54
C GLN A 95 15.77 35.94 -27.64
N VAL A 96 16.06 37.20 -27.29
CA VAL A 96 17.41 37.76 -27.34
C VAL A 96 18.32 37.08 -26.32
N ILE A 97 17.89 36.88 -25.08
CA ILE A 97 18.70 36.18 -24.07
C ILE A 97 19.04 34.76 -24.51
N TYR A 98 18.06 34.03 -25.04
CA TYR A 98 18.32 32.68 -25.57
C TYR A 98 19.31 32.71 -26.75
N ALA A 99 19.12 33.63 -27.70
CA ALA A 99 20.02 33.78 -28.85
C ALA A 99 21.46 34.13 -28.45
N LEU A 100 21.63 35.11 -27.55
CA LEU A 100 22.94 35.52 -27.05
C LEU A 100 23.63 34.37 -26.31
N LYS A 101 22.88 33.58 -25.52
CA LYS A 101 23.44 32.41 -24.83
C LYS A 101 23.92 31.36 -25.81
N LEU A 102 23.14 31.03 -26.84
CA LEU A 102 23.55 30.07 -27.88
C LEU A 102 24.78 30.55 -28.64
N ALA A 103 24.95 31.87 -28.79
CA ALA A 103 26.14 32.47 -29.38
C ALA A 103 27.36 32.54 -28.43
N GLY A 104 27.24 32.00 -27.20
CA GLY A 104 28.33 31.95 -26.22
C GLY A 104 28.52 33.23 -25.40
N VAL A 105 27.57 34.17 -25.43
CA VAL A 105 27.62 35.36 -24.59
C VAL A 105 27.44 34.97 -23.12
N LYS A 106 28.33 35.45 -22.26
CA LYS A 106 28.41 35.09 -20.84
C LYS A 106 27.56 36.02 -19.97
N MET A 107 27.18 35.52 -18.78
CA MET A 107 26.46 36.30 -17.76
C MET A 107 27.25 37.53 -17.27
N SER A 108 28.58 37.52 -17.38
CA SER A 108 29.43 38.67 -17.08
C SER A 108 29.30 39.83 -18.08
N ASN A 109 28.65 39.62 -19.23
CA ASN A 109 28.39 40.69 -20.18
C ASN A 109 27.27 41.61 -19.64
N PRO A 110 27.48 42.95 -19.60
CA PRO A 110 26.53 43.88 -18.98
C PRO A 110 25.19 43.95 -19.71
N ASN A 111 25.17 43.82 -21.04
CA ASN A 111 23.92 43.86 -21.81
C ASN A 111 23.13 42.56 -21.60
N PHE A 112 23.82 41.42 -21.55
CA PHE A 112 23.19 40.13 -21.27
C PHE A 112 22.56 40.07 -19.87
N SER A 113 23.32 40.46 -18.84
CA SER A 113 22.83 40.46 -17.45
C SER A 113 21.67 41.43 -17.22
N LYS A 114 21.71 42.63 -17.84
CA LYS A 114 20.58 43.57 -17.81
C LYS A 114 19.29 42.98 -18.40
N GLY A 115 19.37 42.24 -19.51
CA GLY A 115 18.21 41.58 -20.08
C GLY A 115 17.67 40.41 -19.25
N VAL A 116 18.56 39.65 -18.59
CA VAL A 116 18.14 38.64 -17.62
C VAL A 116 17.42 39.30 -16.43
N ASN A 117 17.96 40.40 -15.91
CA ASN A 117 17.32 41.16 -14.82
C ASN A 117 15.97 41.74 -15.24
N TYR A 118 15.85 42.26 -16.45
CA TYR A 118 14.58 42.72 -17.00
C TYR A 118 13.53 41.61 -16.93
N LEU A 119 13.85 40.39 -17.39
CA LEU A 119 12.92 39.27 -17.31
C LEU A 119 12.54 38.94 -15.86
N ILE A 120 13.51 38.85 -14.95
CA ILE A 120 13.23 38.57 -13.53
C ILE A 120 12.30 39.62 -12.91
N GLN A 121 12.50 40.90 -13.23
CA GLN A 121 11.71 42.00 -12.66
C GLN A 121 10.32 42.14 -13.27
N ASN A 122 10.10 41.62 -14.48
CA ASN A 122 8.84 41.75 -15.22
C ASN A 122 8.02 40.44 -15.24
N GLN A 123 8.29 39.52 -14.30
CA GLN A 123 7.41 38.38 -14.02
C GLN A 123 6.25 38.85 -13.15
N ASN A 124 5.02 38.45 -13.48
CA ASN A 124 3.87 38.79 -12.65
C ASN A 124 3.75 37.87 -11.42
N VAL A 125 2.84 38.23 -10.52
CA VAL A 125 2.60 37.52 -9.25
C VAL A 125 2.09 36.07 -9.42
N PHE A 126 1.61 35.72 -10.61
CA PHE A 126 1.14 34.38 -10.97
C PHE A 126 2.21 33.57 -11.72
N GLY A 127 3.41 34.12 -11.89
CA GLY A 127 4.55 33.46 -12.51
C GLY A 127 4.59 33.53 -14.04
N SER A 128 3.61 34.14 -14.71
CA SER A 128 3.65 34.39 -16.16
C SER A 128 4.35 35.70 -16.49
N TRP A 129 4.80 35.82 -17.75
CA TRP A 129 5.29 37.09 -18.30
C TRP A 129 4.21 37.69 -19.21
N PRO A 130 3.76 38.92 -18.94
CA PRO A 130 2.63 39.50 -19.64
C PRO A 130 2.96 39.77 -21.12
N ALA A 131 1.93 39.80 -21.97
CA ALA A 131 2.04 40.13 -23.40
C ALA A 131 2.12 41.65 -23.64
N GLU A 132 2.78 42.37 -22.75
CA GLU A 132 2.92 43.84 -22.78
C GLU A 132 3.87 44.32 -23.86
N ASN A 133 3.58 45.50 -24.41
CA ASN A 133 4.36 46.18 -25.45
C ASN A 133 4.58 45.34 -26.73
N THR A 134 3.85 44.23 -26.90
CA THR A 134 3.88 43.43 -28.14
C THR A 134 3.16 44.18 -29.26
N GLN A 135 3.87 44.45 -30.37
CA GLN A 135 3.32 45.24 -31.48
C GLN A 135 2.29 44.46 -32.29
N SER A 136 2.38 43.13 -32.22
CA SER A 136 1.37 42.21 -32.71
C SER A 136 0.09 42.16 -31.87
N LYS A 137 0.00 42.94 -30.77
CA LYS A 137 -1.14 42.98 -29.83
C LYS A 137 -1.60 41.57 -29.44
N ARG A 138 -0.64 40.71 -29.08
CA ARG A 138 -0.93 39.30 -28.84
C ARG A 138 -1.85 39.17 -27.63
N PRO A 139 -2.98 38.44 -27.75
CA PRO A 139 -3.93 38.29 -26.65
C PRO A 139 -3.47 37.29 -25.58
N SER A 140 -2.41 36.51 -25.84
CA SER A 140 -1.98 35.41 -24.98
C SER A 140 -0.59 35.65 -24.37
N GLU A 141 -0.50 35.53 -23.05
CA GLU A 141 0.75 35.58 -22.27
C GLU A 141 1.61 34.32 -22.42
N ILE A 142 1.06 33.25 -23.00
CA ILE A 142 1.75 31.94 -23.12
C ILE A 142 3.06 32.11 -23.90
N THR A 143 3.03 32.81 -25.02
CA THR A 143 4.22 32.96 -25.87
C THR A 143 5.31 33.79 -25.19
N SER A 144 4.94 34.89 -24.53
CA SER A 144 5.89 35.70 -23.74
C SER A 144 6.51 34.89 -22.60
N THR A 145 5.69 34.12 -21.89
CA THR A 145 6.11 33.25 -20.78
C THR A 145 7.07 32.17 -21.26
N VAL A 146 6.77 31.48 -22.37
CA VAL A 146 7.63 30.46 -22.95
C VAL A 146 9.01 31.03 -23.29
N TRP A 147 9.07 32.18 -23.97
CA TRP A 147 10.37 32.78 -24.33
C TRP A 147 11.15 33.29 -23.13
N ALA A 148 10.49 33.86 -22.13
CA ALA A 148 11.14 34.27 -20.89
C ALA A 148 11.74 33.07 -20.15
N ILE A 149 11.00 31.97 -20.01
CA ILE A 149 11.48 30.73 -19.38
C ILE A 149 12.64 30.12 -20.18
N ILE A 150 12.54 30.03 -21.51
CA ILE A 150 13.62 29.52 -22.36
C ILE A 150 14.88 30.38 -22.19
N GLY A 151 14.75 31.71 -22.19
CA GLY A 151 15.87 32.61 -21.95
C GLY A 151 16.51 32.41 -20.57
N LEU A 152 15.70 32.43 -19.51
CA LEU A 152 16.19 32.32 -18.12
C LEU A 152 16.79 30.94 -17.80
N SER A 153 16.15 29.85 -18.22
CA SER A 153 16.64 28.48 -17.98
C SER A 153 18.01 28.22 -18.60
N ASN A 154 18.34 28.92 -19.68
CA ASN A 154 19.63 28.80 -20.36
C ASN A 154 20.67 29.82 -19.87
N ALA A 155 20.29 30.81 -19.05
CA ALA A 155 21.19 31.88 -18.63
C ALA A 155 22.28 31.43 -17.63
N PHE A 156 22.04 30.39 -16.83
CA PHE A 156 22.92 29.97 -15.72
C PHE A 156 23.89 28.83 -16.09
N GLU A 157 25.10 28.80 -15.51
CA GLU A 157 26.14 27.78 -15.75
C GLU A 157 26.06 26.59 -14.78
N SER A 158 26.09 25.36 -15.28
CA SER A 158 26.00 24.10 -14.51
C SER A 158 27.23 23.20 -14.69
N LEU A 159 27.66 22.57 -13.58
CA LEU A 159 28.63 21.46 -13.54
C LEU A 159 27.91 20.27 -12.92
N MET A 160 27.88 19.13 -13.61
CA MET A 160 27.23 17.90 -13.14
C MET A 160 28.11 16.68 -13.41
N ILE A 161 28.06 15.71 -12.51
CA ILE A 161 28.63 14.37 -12.67
C ILE A 161 27.52 13.35 -12.45
N THR A 162 27.57 12.23 -13.19
CA THR A 162 26.64 11.11 -13.05
C THR A 162 27.43 9.81 -13.06
N ILE A 163 27.33 9.01 -12.01
CA ILE A 163 27.82 7.63 -11.98
C ILE A 163 26.88 6.79 -12.84
N ILE A 164 27.43 6.18 -13.89
CA ILE A 164 26.69 5.36 -14.86
C ILE A 164 26.86 3.86 -14.61
N ASN A 165 27.89 3.47 -13.88
CA ASN A 165 28.12 2.11 -13.40
C ASN A 165 28.85 2.19 -12.05
N PRO A 166 28.39 1.52 -10.99
CA PRO A 166 27.15 0.74 -10.89
C PRO A 166 25.87 1.59 -10.88
N THR A 167 24.71 0.98 -11.16
CA THR A 167 23.41 1.63 -10.99
C THR A 167 22.99 1.69 -9.52
N HIS A 168 22.05 2.58 -9.17
CA HIS A 168 21.51 2.65 -7.80
C HIS A 168 20.85 1.31 -7.42
N ASP A 169 21.10 0.87 -6.18
CA ASP A 169 20.67 -0.40 -5.60
C ASP A 169 21.14 -1.66 -6.36
N GLN A 170 22.16 -1.55 -7.22
CA GLN A 170 22.74 -2.70 -7.88
C GLN A 170 23.30 -3.69 -6.85
N THR A 171 22.92 -4.95 -6.98
CA THR A 171 23.51 -6.04 -6.20
C THR A 171 24.77 -6.55 -6.91
N ILE A 172 25.88 -6.59 -6.18
CA ILE A 172 27.15 -7.17 -6.62
C ILE A 172 27.37 -8.44 -5.81
N THR A 173 27.49 -9.57 -6.50
CA THR A 173 27.74 -10.88 -5.90
C THR A 173 29.10 -11.40 -6.40
N PRO A 174 30.19 -11.20 -5.64
CA PRO A 174 31.50 -11.68 -6.02
C PRO A 174 31.54 -13.19 -6.15
N LYS A 175 31.98 -13.68 -7.31
CA LYS A 175 32.15 -15.12 -7.54
C LYS A 175 33.54 -15.60 -7.12
N ASP A 176 34.50 -14.68 -7.06
CA ASP A 176 35.86 -14.89 -6.58
C ASP A 176 36.26 -13.73 -5.63
N PRO A 177 36.92 -14.01 -4.48
CA PRO A 177 37.40 -12.98 -3.57
C PRO A 177 38.35 -11.92 -4.18
N ASN A 178 38.98 -12.20 -5.32
CA ASN A 178 39.93 -11.30 -6.00
C ASN A 178 39.35 -10.67 -7.28
N GLU A 179 38.05 -10.83 -7.55
CA GLU A 179 37.35 -10.21 -8.68
C GLU A 179 37.34 -8.67 -8.56
N SER A 180 37.59 -7.96 -9.67
CA SER A 180 37.56 -6.48 -9.71
C SER A 180 36.28 -5.96 -10.36
N TYR A 181 35.76 -4.84 -9.87
CA TYR A 181 34.59 -4.15 -10.43
C TYR A 181 34.94 -2.74 -10.86
N ILE A 182 34.25 -2.22 -11.88
CA ILE A 182 34.48 -0.89 -12.44
C ILE A 182 33.42 0.09 -11.91
N ILE A 183 33.87 1.26 -11.48
CA ILE A 183 33.02 2.44 -11.30
C ILE A 183 33.30 3.39 -12.46
N GLU A 184 32.25 3.87 -13.11
CA GLU A 184 32.34 4.76 -14.27
C GLU A 184 31.39 5.95 -14.11
N ALA A 185 31.87 7.15 -14.45
CA ALA A 185 31.10 8.37 -14.38
C ALA A 185 31.23 9.23 -15.64
N THR A 186 30.18 10.01 -15.90
CA THR A 186 30.13 11.00 -16.99
C THR A 186 30.01 12.39 -16.39
N VAL A 187 30.67 13.38 -17.01
CA VAL A 187 30.65 14.77 -16.56
C VAL A 187 30.02 15.64 -17.64
N ASN A 188 29.05 16.47 -17.26
CA ASN A 188 28.47 17.51 -18.09
C ASN A 188 28.84 18.88 -17.50
N ASN A 189 29.68 19.63 -18.22
CA ASN A 189 30.11 20.97 -17.82
C ASN A 189 29.66 21.99 -18.87
N SER A 190 28.71 22.86 -18.51
CA SER A 190 28.27 23.97 -19.35
C SER A 190 29.02 25.29 -19.05
N ALA A 191 29.94 25.28 -18.07
CA ALA A 191 30.85 26.38 -17.78
C ALA A 191 32.10 26.34 -18.68
N SER A 192 32.78 27.48 -18.85
CA SER A 192 34.02 27.57 -19.64
C SER A 192 35.28 27.02 -18.94
N THR A 193 35.14 26.45 -17.75
CA THR A 193 36.23 25.86 -16.96
C THR A 193 36.59 24.47 -17.46
N LYS A 194 37.86 24.11 -17.41
CA LYS A 194 38.29 22.73 -17.64
C LYS A 194 38.05 21.90 -16.38
N ILE A 195 37.71 20.62 -16.55
CA ILE A 195 37.69 19.66 -15.44
C ILE A 195 39.12 19.46 -14.96
N SER A 196 39.32 19.54 -13.65
CA SER A 196 40.60 19.26 -13.01
C SER A 196 40.76 17.77 -12.70
N ASN A 197 39.74 17.15 -12.10
CA ASN A 197 39.72 15.72 -11.80
C ASN A 197 38.32 15.24 -11.39
N VAL A 198 38.15 13.91 -11.37
CA VAL A 198 37.07 13.19 -10.72
C VAL A 198 37.68 12.29 -9.64
N GLU A 199 37.22 12.42 -8.40
CA GLU A 199 37.63 11.56 -7.29
C GLU A 199 36.50 10.59 -6.92
N PHE A 200 36.82 9.31 -6.79
CA PHE A 200 35.88 8.26 -6.44
C PHE A 200 36.08 7.80 -4.99
N PHE A 201 34.97 7.49 -4.33
CA PHE A 201 34.94 7.05 -2.93
C PHE A 201 34.08 5.80 -2.77
N LEU A 202 34.46 4.93 -1.83
CA LEU A 202 33.65 3.84 -1.28
C LEU A 202 33.53 4.04 0.24
N ASP A 203 32.31 4.23 0.75
CA ASP A 203 32.00 4.49 2.17
C ASP A 203 32.91 5.56 2.81
N ALA A 204 33.00 6.71 2.14
CA ALA A 204 33.84 7.86 2.50
C ALA A 204 35.37 7.67 2.35
N ASN A 205 35.84 6.48 1.98
CA ASN A 205 37.26 6.27 1.68
C ASN A 205 37.53 6.55 0.20
N SER A 206 38.48 7.43 -0.10
CA SER A 206 38.92 7.68 -1.47
C SER A 206 39.55 6.42 -2.04
N ILE A 207 39.06 5.95 -3.18
CA ILE A 207 39.59 4.78 -3.91
C ILE A 207 40.44 5.18 -5.11
N GLY A 208 40.40 6.47 -5.51
CA GLY A 208 41.35 7.06 -6.46
C GLY A 208 40.81 8.30 -7.17
N ILE A 209 41.72 8.97 -7.88
CA ILE A 209 41.48 10.21 -8.63
C ILE A 209 41.79 9.96 -10.11
N VAL A 210 40.91 10.44 -10.99
CA VAL A 210 41.05 10.33 -12.45
C VAL A 210 40.94 11.73 -13.06
N ASP A 211 41.98 12.16 -13.76
CA ASP A 211 42.10 13.49 -14.36
C ASP A 211 41.94 13.49 -15.90
N THR A 212 41.83 12.31 -16.51
CA THR A 212 41.62 12.14 -17.95
C THR A 212 40.42 11.25 -18.27
N LEU A 213 39.72 11.53 -19.37
CA LEU A 213 38.65 10.66 -19.88
C LEU A 213 39.22 9.31 -20.39
N PRO A 214 38.48 8.20 -20.22
CA PRO A 214 37.21 8.06 -19.49
C PRO A 214 37.40 8.11 -17.97
N TYR A 215 36.44 8.70 -17.25
CA TYR A 215 36.47 8.74 -15.78
C TYR A 215 35.98 7.40 -15.22
N SER A 216 36.91 6.48 -14.98
CA SER A 216 36.61 5.17 -14.40
C SER A 216 37.72 4.63 -13.51
N ILE A 217 37.36 3.78 -12.56
CA ILE A 217 38.30 3.13 -11.63
C ILE A 217 37.90 1.69 -11.30
N HIS A 218 38.90 0.83 -11.08
CA HIS A 218 38.70 -0.53 -10.57
C HIS A 218 38.73 -0.56 -9.04
N TRP A 219 37.84 -1.34 -8.42
CA TRP A 219 37.85 -1.62 -6.99
C TRP A 219 37.69 -3.11 -6.71
N TYR A 220 38.08 -3.55 -5.51
CA TYR A 220 38.10 -4.95 -5.08
C TYR A 220 37.31 -5.14 -3.78
N PRO A 221 36.34 -6.08 -3.72
CA PRO A 221 35.51 -6.27 -2.54
C PRO A 221 36.16 -7.12 -1.46
N LYS A 222 37.36 -7.70 -1.67
CA LYS A 222 37.98 -8.70 -0.78
C LYS A 222 37.86 -8.36 0.71
N ASN A 223 38.26 -7.15 1.09
CA ASN A 223 38.28 -6.67 2.47
C ASN A 223 37.08 -5.79 2.84
N ILE A 224 36.06 -5.74 1.98
CA ILE A 224 34.82 -4.99 2.22
C ILE A 224 33.77 -5.97 2.78
N PRO A 225 33.15 -5.70 3.93
CA PRO A 225 32.11 -6.57 4.49
C PRO A 225 30.91 -6.64 3.54
N GLY A 226 30.12 -7.71 3.58
CA GLY A 226 28.85 -7.75 2.84
C GLY A 226 27.84 -6.74 3.42
N GLY A 227 26.97 -6.17 2.59
CA GLY A 227 25.98 -5.18 3.03
C GLY A 227 25.77 -4.04 2.05
N LYS A 228 25.15 -2.94 2.53
CA LYS A 228 24.97 -1.72 1.75
C LYS A 228 26.22 -0.85 1.79
N HIS A 229 26.65 -0.37 0.64
CA HIS A 229 27.81 0.52 0.50
C HIS A 229 27.47 1.71 -0.40
N ASN A 230 28.06 2.87 -0.11
CA ASN A 230 27.90 4.08 -0.91
C ASN A 230 29.13 4.29 -1.80
N ILE A 231 28.87 4.42 -3.10
CA ILE A 231 29.85 4.86 -4.09
C ILE A 231 29.57 6.32 -4.42
N MET A 232 30.56 7.18 -4.23
CA MET A 232 30.44 8.61 -4.51
C MET A 232 31.51 9.02 -5.52
N ALA A 233 31.15 9.91 -6.44
CA ALA A 233 32.07 10.53 -7.39
C ALA A 233 31.96 12.05 -7.25
N ILE A 234 33.08 12.74 -7.08
CA ILE A 234 33.17 14.19 -6.98
C ILE A 234 33.97 14.71 -8.17
N VAL A 235 33.36 15.56 -9.00
CA VAL A 235 34.08 16.28 -10.06
C VAL A 235 34.50 17.66 -9.56
N ARG A 236 35.73 18.05 -9.84
CA ARG A 236 36.26 19.40 -9.58
C ARG A 236 36.68 20.06 -10.89
N ASP A 237 36.34 21.34 -11.07
CA ASP A 237 36.88 22.14 -12.16
C ASP A 237 38.15 22.92 -11.76
N THR A 238 38.80 23.54 -12.73
CA THR A 238 40.05 24.33 -12.57
C THR A 238 39.88 25.62 -11.76
N GLN A 239 38.65 26.02 -11.41
CA GLN A 239 38.36 27.15 -10.52
C GLN A 239 37.87 26.69 -9.13
N GLY A 240 37.88 25.38 -8.86
CA GLY A 240 37.47 24.80 -7.58
C GLY A 240 35.96 24.63 -7.43
N LYS A 241 35.17 24.73 -8.51
CA LYS A 241 33.75 24.35 -8.46
C LYS A 241 33.62 22.84 -8.41
N GLU A 242 32.73 22.35 -7.56
CA GLU A 242 32.50 20.93 -7.35
C GLU A 242 31.07 20.51 -7.68
N ALA A 243 30.92 19.27 -8.11
CA ALA A 243 29.63 18.57 -8.14
C ALA A 243 29.85 17.10 -7.78
N SER A 244 28.81 16.43 -7.27
CA SER A 244 28.91 15.04 -6.83
C SER A 244 27.69 14.22 -7.20
N ASP A 245 27.87 12.92 -7.41
CA ASP A 245 26.81 11.92 -7.48
C ASP A 245 27.14 10.78 -6.51
N THR A 246 26.10 10.12 -5.99
CA THR A 246 26.23 8.99 -5.07
C THR A 246 25.26 7.89 -5.46
N LYS A 247 25.77 6.66 -5.54
CA LYS A 247 24.99 5.44 -5.74
C LYS A 247 25.17 4.50 -4.56
N THR A 248 24.07 3.96 -4.06
CA THR A 248 24.09 2.87 -3.09
C THR A 248 24.16 1.55 -3.85
N ILE A 249 24.99 0.62 -3.41
CA ILE A 249 25.04 -0.77 -3.90
C ILE A 249 24.83 -1.74 -2.75
N PHE A 250 24.47 -2.98 -3.07
CA PHE A 250 24.44 -4.08 -2.10
C PHE A 250 25.48 -5.14 -2.47
N LEU A 251 26.45 -5.37 -1.59
CA LEU A 251 27.48 -6.39 -1.75
C LEU A 251 27.01 -7.69 -1.08
N ASP A 252 26.59 -8.67 -1.88
CA ASP A 252 26.11 -9.97 -1.40
C ASP A 252 27.28 -10.95 -1.23
N LYS A 253 27.72 -11.12 0.03
CA LYS A 253 28.70 -12.13 0.47
C LYS A 253 28.05 -13.19 1.38
N SER A 254 26.83 -13.62 1.07
CA SER A 254 26.10 -14.58 1.90
C SER A 254 26.81 -15.94 2.02
N LEU A 255 27.05 -16.36 3.26
CA LEU A 255 27.45 -17.72 3.66
C LEU A 255 26.38 -18.28 4.59
N LYS A 256 25.74 -19.39 4.22
CA LYS A 256 24.69 -20.04 5.02
C LYS A 256 24.91 -21.54 5.09
N ILE A 257 24.65 -22.10 6.26
CA ILE A 257 24.64 -23.53 6.52
C ILE A 257 23.27 -23.89 7.11
N LYS A 258 22.70 -25.04 6.73
CA LYS A 258 21.48 -25.58 7.32
C LYS A 258 21.54 -27.10 7.43
N PHE A 259 20.88 -27.65 8.44
CA PHE A 259 20.67 -29.10 8.53
C PHE A 259 19.59 -29.54 7.54
N LEU A 260 19.85 -30.62 6.82
CA LEU A 260 18.85 -31.37 6.05
C LEU A 260 18.28 -32.54 6.87
N ASN A 261 19.13 -33.17 7.67
CA ASN A 261 18.77 -34.23 8.61
C ASN A 261 19.70 -34.15 9.83
N PRO A 262 19.23 -34.39 11.07
CA PRO A 262 17.83 -34.47 11.48
C PRO A 262 17.08 -33.15 11.28
N LEU A 263 15.77 -33.21 11.00
CA LEU A 263 14.90 -32.02 10.99
C LEU A 263 14.71 -31.46 12.40
N SER A 264 14.36 -30.17 12.47
CA SER A 264 14.00 -29.47 13.71
C SER A 264 12.98 -30.21 14.56
N ASN A 265 13.29 -30.34 15.84
CA ASN A 265 12.49 -31.02 16.85
C ASN A 265 12.16 -32.48 16.51
N SER A 266 12.91 -33.10 15.61
CA SER A 266 12.73 -34.51 15.30
C SER A 266 12.96 -35.37 16.54
N SER A 267 12.09 -36.36 16.71
CA SER A 267 12.16 -37.33 17.80
C SER A 267 13.01 -38.51 17.35
N ILE A 268 14.25 -38.56 17.79
CA ILE A 268 15.21 -39.62 17.48
C ILE A 268 14.95 -40.78 18.43
N THR A 269 14.46 -41.89 17.88
CA THR A 269 14.21 -43.14 18.62
C THR A 269 15.22 -44.23 18.27
N GLN A 270 16.01 -44.02 17.22
CA GLN A 270 16.99 -44.98 16.70
C GLN A 270 18.34 -44.79 17.40
N PRO A 271 19.15 -45.86 17.52
CA PRO A 271 20.47 -45.81 18.17
C PRO A 271 21.51 -45.03 17.36
N GLN A 272 21.30 -44.83 16.06
CA GLN A 272 22.17 -44.06 15.18
C GLN A 272 21.35 -43.29 14.15
N ILE A 273 21.80 -42.08 13.79
CA ILE A 273 21.21 -41.27 12.71
C ILE A 273 22.28 -40.64 11.83
N ASN A 274 21.97 -40.36 10.56
CA ASN A 274 22.83 -39.58 9.67
C ASN A 274 22.54 -38.07 9.81
N VAL A 275 23.56 -37.27 10.03
CA VAL A 275 23.51 -35.80 10.05
C VAL A 275 23.97 -35.30 8.70
N GLN A 276 23.10 -34.56 8.01
CA GLN A 276 23.33 -34.03 6.67
C GLN A 276 23.14 -32.51 6.69
N ILE A 277 23.98 -31.80 5.93
CA ILE A 277 23.93 -30.34 5.84
C ILE A 277 23.91 -29.87 4.40
N GLU A 278 23.37 -28.68 4.19
CA GLU A 278 23.45 -27.94 2.92
C GLU A 278 24.18 -26.61 3.17
N LEU A 279 25.13 -26.31 2.28
CA LEU A 279 25.98 -25.11 2.34
C LEU A 279 25.68 -24.22 1.13
N GLU A 280 25.32 -22.96 1.38
CA GLU A 280 25.26 -21.90 0.39
C GLU A 280 26.46 -20.97 0.61
N ASN A 281 27.41 -20.97 -0.32
CA ASN A 281 28.60 -20.11 -0.26
C ASN A 281 28.70 -19.28 -1.55
N LYS A 282 28.18 -18.04 -1.51
CA LYS A 282 28.13 -17.17 -2.70
C LYS A 282 29.51 -16.71 -3.19
N THR A 283 30.51 -16.68 -2.31
CA THR A 283 31.86 -16.22 -2.62
C THR A 283 32.76 -17.30 -3.25
N ASN A 284 32.29 -18.56 -3.25
CA ASN A 284 33.08 -19.75 -3.60
C ASN A 284 34.42 -19.89 -2.85
N SER A 285 34.59 -19.20 -1.71
CA SER A 285 35.79 -19.39 -0.87
C SER A 285 35.86 -20.86 -0.40
N PRO A 286 37.01 -21.55 -0.50
CA PRO A 286 37.14 -22.93 -0.01
C PRO A 286 36.72 -23.07 1.46
N VAL A 287 36.09 -24.21 1.80
CA VAL A 287 35.71 -24.55 3.18
C VAL A 287 36.96 -25.00 3.94
N ALA A 288 37.34 -24.26 4.97
CA ALA A 288 38.46 -24.62 5.83
C ALA A 288 38.10 -25.78 6.77
N LYS A 289 36.89 -25.73 7.38
CA LYS A 289 36.33 -26.80 8.22
C LYS A 289 34.84 -26.61 8.52
N ILE A 290 34.16 -27.71 8.85
CA ILE A 290 32.83 -27.76 9.49
C ILE A 290 32.95 -28.52 10.81
N GLU A 291 32.43 -27.96 11.90
CA GLU A 291 32.46 -28.53 13.24
C GLU A 291 31.03 -28.84 13.73
N TYR A 292 30.81 -30.06 14.24
CA TYR A 292 29.53 -30.55 14.76
C TYR A 292 29.57 -30.69 16.28
N PHE A 293 28.58 -30.14 16.98
CA PHE A 293 28.48 -30.17 18.44
C PHE A 293 27.10 -30.69 18.89
N LEU A 294 27.07 -31.41 20.02
CA LEU A 294 25.84 -31.74 20.75
C LEU A 294 25.93 -31.12 22.15
N ASP A 295 24.98 -30.27 22.51
CA ASP A 295 24.97 -29.53 23.79
C ASP A 295 26.31 -28.85 24.10
N ASN A 296 26.85 -28.14 23.11
CA ASN A 296 28.16 -27.47 23.13
C ASN A 296 29.38 -28.40 23.27
N LYS A 297 29.20 -29.73 23.27
CA LYS A 297 30.30 -30.69 23.23
C LYS A 297 30.62 -31.07 21.79
N LEU A 298 31.87 -30.87 21.36
CA LEU A 298 32.33 -31.25 20.03
C LEU A 298 32.15 -32.76 19.82
N ILE A 299 31.48 -33.13 18.73
CA ILE A 299 31.27 -34.51 18.29
C ILE A 299 32.38 -34.87 17.29
N THR A 300 32.54 -34.05 16.25
CA THR A 300 33.51 -34.25 15.16
C THR A 300 33.74 -32.97 14.34
N SER A 301 34.70 -33.00 13.42
CA SER A 301 34.93 -31.98 12.39
C SER A 301 35.33 -32.59 11.05
N THR A 302 34.97 -31.95 9.93
CA THR A 302 35.33 -32.37 8.56
C THR A 302 35.68 -31.19 7.66
N ASN A 303 36.49 -31.41 6.63
CA ASN A 303 36.78 -30.45 5.57
C ASN A 303 36.68 -31.08 4.15
N THR A 304 36.16 -32.31 4.05
CA THR A 304 36.02 -33.04 2.78
C THR A 304 34.54 -33.33 2.47
N GLU A 305 34.12 -33.11 1.23
CA GLU A 305 32.77 -33.48 0.77
C GLU A 305 32.64 -35.01 0.55
N PRO A 306 31.47 -35.62 0.86
CA PRO A 306 30.29 -35.01 1.47
C PRO A 306 30.50 -34.71 2.96
N PHE A 307 29.96 -33.58 3.43
CA PHE A 307 30.15 -33.11 4.82
C PHE A 307 29.29 -33.87 5.87
N ASP A 308 28.68 -34.99 5.51
CA ASP A 308 27.77 -35.78 6.34
C ASP A 308 28.46 -36.47 7.53
N HIS A 309 27.72 -36.76 8.61
CA HIS A 309 28.23 -37.42 9.81
C HIS A 309 27.21 -38.36 10.47
N THR A 310 27.62 -39.56 10.92
CA THR A 310 26.75 -40.47 11.68
C THR A 310 26.84 -40.22 13.19
N LEU A 311 25.72 -39.83 13.81
CA LEU A 311 25.59 -39.61 15.26
C LEU A 311 25.08 -40.87 15.98
N ASN A 312 25.80 -41.35 16.99
CA ASN A 312 25.36 -42.43 17.89
C ASN A 312 24.66 -41.86 19.12
N THR A 313 23.42 -42.32 19.39
CA THR A 313 22.58 -41.83 20.47
C THR A 313 22.56 -42.75 21.70
N LEU A 314 23.24 -43.90 21.64
CA LEU A 314 23.39 -44.79 22.79
C LEU A 314 24.21 -44.10 23.88
N GLY A 315 23.70 -44.18 25.12
CA GLY A 315 24.32 -43.50 26.27
C GLY A 315 24.01 -42.01 26.39
N ILE A 316 23.33 -41.41 25.40
CA ILE A 316 22.78 -40.05 25.53
C ILE A 316 21.44 -40.13 26.27
N SER A 317 21.25 -39.26 27.25
CA SER A 317 20.00 -39.17 28.02
C SER A 317 18.81 -38.90 27.10
N ASN A 318 17.63 -39.42 27.43
CA ASN A 318 16.41 -38.95 26.78
C ASN A 318 16.16 -37.49 27.18
N GLY A 319 15.76 -36.66 26.22
CA GLY A 319 15.57 -35.24 26.45
C GLY A 319 15.76 -34.40 25.20
N LYS A 320 15.67 -33.08 25.38
CA LYS A 320 16.03 -32.12 24.34
C LYS A 320 17.54 -31.94 24.33
N HIS A 321 18.10 -31.93 23.14
CA HIS A 321 19.50 -31.64 22.89
C HIS A 321 19.63 -30.65 21.73
N ILE A 322 20.71 -29.88 21.71
CA ILE A 322 20.98 -28.91 20.65
C ILE A 322 22.13 -29.44 19.79
N LEU A 323 21.83 -29.74 18.52
CA LEU A 323 22.83 -30.06 17.52
C LEU A 323 23.28 -28.77 16.82
N LYS A 324 24.57 -28.48 16.80
CA LYS A 324 25.12 -27.28 16.15
C LYS A 324 26.12 -27.67 15.08
N ALA A 325 26.06 -27.00 13.93
CA ALA A 325 27.09 -27.07 12.88
C ALA A 325 27.64 -25.67 12.61
N THR A 326 28.96 -25.53 12.57
CA THR A 326 29.63 -24.26 12.26
C THR A 326 30.60 -24.47 11.10
N VAL A 327 30.43 -23.69 10.03
CA VAL A 327 31.34 -23.68 8.86
C VAL A 327 32.28 -22.49 8.93
N HIS A 328 33.53 -22.71 8.56
CA HIS A 328 34.56 -21.70 8.38
C HIS A 328 35.15 -21.79 6.97
N THR A 329 35.32 -20.66 6.29
CA THR A 329 35.99 -20.57 4.98
C THR A 329 37.43 -20.09 5.13
N GLU A 330 38.27 -20.34 4.11
CA GLU A 330 39.65 -19.82 4.08
C GLU A 330 39.73 -18.29 4.00
N ALA A 331 38.69 -17.62 3.48
CA ALA A 331 38.57 -16.16 3.50
C ALA A 331 38.27 -15.58 4.90
N GLY A 332 38.03 -16.44 5.89
CA GLY A 332 37.74 -16.05 7.28
C GLY A 332 36.26 -15.86 7.59
N ASP A 333 35.36 -16.11 6.63
CA ASP A 333 33.92 -16.08 6.87
C ASP A 333 33.48 -17.29 7.70
N SER A 334 32.45 -17.10 8.52
CA SER A 334 31.87 -18.19 9.31
C SER A 334 30.36 -18.09 9.36
N ALA A 335 29.68 -19.23 9.32
CA ALA A 335 28.25 -19.33 9.54
C ALA A 335 27.95 -20.52 10.46
N SER A 336 26.91 -20.42 11.27
CA SER A 336 26.47 -21.51 12.14
C SER A 336 24.98 -21.75 12.03
N THR A 337 24.58 -22.99 12.24
CA THR A 337 23.18 -23.40 12.37
C THR A 337 23.03 -24.29 13.60
N GLU A 338 21.90 -24.16 14.27
CA GLU A 338 21.54 -24.94 15.44
C GLU A 338 20.19 -25.62 15.19
N GLN A 339 20.07 -26.83 15.71
CA GLN A 339 18.89 -27.65 15.55
C GLN A 339 18.56 -28.35 16.86
N ASP A 340 17.40 -28.00 17.41
CA ASP A 340 16.80 -28.78 18.49
C ASP A 340 16.50 -30.19 17.98
N ILE A 341 16.99 -31.19 18.69
CA ILE A 341 16.63 -32.60 18.50
C ILE A 341 16.12 -33.16 19.81
N MET A 342 15.22 -34.13 19.73
CA MET A 342 14.69 -34.81 20.91
C MET A 342 15.11 -36.27 20.87
N ILE A 343 15.97 -36.68 21.80
CA ILE A 343 16.27 -38.09 21.99
C ILE A 343 15.16 -38.68 22.87
N ASN A 344 14.39 -39.63 22.32
CA ASN A 344 13.19 -40.15 22.96
C ASN A 344 13.06 -41.65 22.72
N ARG A 345 14.02 -42.41 23.26
CA ARG A 345 14.00 -43.87 23.20
C ARG A 345 12.96 -44.37 24.21
N LYS A 346 11.88 -44.99 23.75
CA LYS A 346 10.71 -45.31 24.59
C LYS A 346 10.65 -46.77 24.99
N LEU A 347 10.44 -46.99 26.29
CA LEU A 347 9.82 -48.19 26.82
C LEU A 347 8.30 -47.96 26.82
N SER A 348 7.51 -48.84 26.21
CA SER A 348 6.05 -48.65 26.14
C SER A 348 5.26 -49.95 26.31
N VAL A 349 4.08 -49.81 26.91
CA VAL A 349 3.10 -50.88 27.12
C VAL A 349 1.77 -50.46 26.53
N VAL A 350 1.08 -51.39 25.90
CA VAL A 350 -0.28 -51.23 25.37
C VAL A 350 -1.22 -52.12 26.17
N LEU A 351 -2.33 -51.55 26.62
CA LEU A 351 -3.41 -52.29 27.29
C LEU A 351 -4.46 -52.65 26.27
N GLU A 352 -4.47 -53.91 25.83
CA GLU A 352 -5.38 -54.43 24.81
C GLU A 352 -6.78 -54.69 25.37
N LYS A 353 -6.87 -55.05 26.65
CA LYS A 353 -8.13 -55.17 27.40
C LYS A 353 -7.94 -54.67 28.84
N PRO A 354 -8.96 -54.06 29.47
CA PRO A 354 -10.23 -53.64 28.87
C PRO A 354 -10.01 -52.44 27.93
N LEU A 355 -10.83 -52.25 26.89
CA LEU A 355 -10.72 -51.10 25.99
C LEU A 355 -11.25 -49.83 26.68
N SER A 356 -10.69 -48.66 26.34
CA SER A 356 -11.20 -47.40 26.88
C SER A 356 -12.65 -47.14 26.45
N GLY A 357 -13.50 -46.69 27.37
CA GLY A 357 -14.94 -46.48 27.19
C GLY A 357 -15.78 -47.74 27.40
N THR A 358 -15.15 -48.89 27.68
CA THR A 358 -15.89 -50.11 28.01
C THR A 358 -16.71 -49.85 29.27
N THR A 359 -18.02 -50.07 29.18
CA THR A 359 -18.89 -50.11 30.36
C THR A 359 -18.79 -51.51 30.96
N ILE A 360 -18.33 -51.60 32.20
CA ILE A 360 -18.08 -52.86 32.90
C ILE A 360 -19.18 -53.10 33.91
N GLU A 361 -19.89 -54.21 33.76
CA GLU A 361 -21.02 -54.59 34.62
C GLU A 361 -20.64 -55.69 35.65
N ASP A 362 -19.74 -56.62 35.29
CA ASP A 362 -19.44 -57.82 36.12
C ASP A 362 -17.95 -58.04 36.48
N LYS A 363 -17.03 -58.05 35.50
CA LYS A 363 -15.60 -58.33 35.70
C LYS A 363 -14.70 -57.56 34.73
N ILE A 364 -13.47 -57.27 35.15
CA ILE A 364 -12.43 -56.62 34.35
C ILE A 364 -11.41 -57.67 33.89
N VAL A 365 -11.09 -57.69 32.59
CA VAL A 365 -10.06 -58.56 32.00
C VAL A 365 -8.94 -57.68 31.46
N PHE A 366 -7.71 -57.88 31.94
CA PHE A 366 -6.49 -57.19 31.54
C PHE A 366 -5.67 -58.03 30.56
N SER A 367 -5.17 -57.42 29.48
CA SER A 367 -4.25 -58.01 28.49
C SER A 367 -3.29 -56.93 27.98
N SER A 368 -2.00 -57.22 27.84
CA SER A 368 -1.01 -56.20 27.46
C SER A 368 0.09 -56.69 26.51
N SER A 369 0.47 -55.81 25.57
CA SER A 369 1.64 -55.98 24.69
C SER A 369 2.70 -54.91 24.97
N ILE A 370 3.98 -55.24 24.77
CA ILE A 370 5.12 -54.39 25.14
C ILE A 370 5.98 -54.11 23.91
N LYS A 371 6.39 -52.84 23.75
CA LYS A 371 7.42 -52.42 22.77
C LYS A 371 8.60 -51.80 23.52
N ASN A 372 9.77 -52.39 23.35
CA ASN A 372 10.97 -52.08 24.12
C ASN A 372 12.09 -51.48 23.24
N ASP A 373 11.98 -50.18 22.92
CA ASP A 373 13.01 -49.46 22.14
C ASP A 373 14.13 -48.91 23.05
N SER A 374 14.08 -49.20 24.36
CA SER A 374 15.09 -48.79 25.36
C SER A 374 16.38 -49.61 25.29
N GLY A 375 16.28 -50.86 24.82
CA GLY A 375 17.38 -51.84 24.78
C GLY A 375 17.56 -52.69 26.04
N SER A 376 16.73 -52.53 27.09
CA SER A 376 16.90 -53.19 28.41
C SER A 376 15.79 -54.19 28.76
N SER A 377 16.10 -55.35 29.38
CA SER A 377 15.15 -56.46 29.64
C SER A 377 13.97 -56.11 30.58
N ILE A 378 12.77 -56.66 30.32
CA ILE A 378 11.53 -56.44 31.12
C ILE A 378 11.49 -57.35 32.34
N THR A 379 11.06 -56.83 33.50
CA THR A 379 11.02 -57.57 34.78
C THR A 379 9.60 -57.97 35.24
N ARG A 380 8.56 -57.15 35.03
CA ARG A 380 7.14 -57.48 35.33
C ARG A 380 6.14 -56.45 34.77
N VAL A 381 4.85 -56.82 34.75
CA VAL A 381 3.69 -55.94 34.47
C VAL A 381 2.69 -55.97 35.62
N GLU A 382 2.32 -54.82 36.17
CA GLU A 382 1.36 -54.66 37.27
C GLU A 382 0.04 -54.07 36.77
N TYR A 383 -1.10 -54.49 37.33
CA TYR A 383 -2.46 -54.06 36.94
C TYR A 383 -3.22 -53.42 38.10
N TYR A 384 -3.83 -52.26 37.84
CA TYR A 384 -4.47 -51.40 38.81
C TYR A 384 -5.89 -51.01 38.38
N LEU A 385 -6.74 -50.72 39.35
CA LEU A 385 -7.98 -49.97 39.17
C LEU A 385 -7.86 -48.67 39.98
N ASP A 386 -7.84 -47.54 39.29
CA ASP A 386 -7.31 -46.28 39.78
C ASP A 386 -5.91 -46.49 40.38
N ASP A 387 -5.71 -46.20 41.67
CA ASP A 387 -4.44 -46.39 42.38
C ASP A 387 -4.37 -47.73 43.12
N LYS A 388 -5.44 -48.53 43.11
CA LYS A 388 -5.49 -49.81 43.81
C LYS A 388 -4.86 -50.91 42.96
N LEU A 389 -3.73 -51.45 43.40
CA LEU A 389 -3.12 -52.64 42.79
C LEU A 389 -4.08 -53.82 42.89
N LEU A 390 -4.38 -54.43 41.76
CA LEU A 390 -5.21 -55.64 41.68
C LEU A 390 -4.33 -56.90 41.59
N GLY A 391 -3.25 -56.87 40.80
CA GLY A 391 -2.33 -58.00 40.63
C GLY A 391 -1.20 -57.72 39.63
N TYR A 392 -0.40 -58.72 39.28
CA TYR A 392 0.74 -58.58 38.35
C TYR A 392 0.99 -59.86 37.52
N SER A 393 1.78 -59.75 36.45
CA SER A 393 2.26 -60.83 35.59
C SER A 393 3.79 -60.72 35.39
N LYS A 394 4.51 -61.85 35.47
CA LYS A 394 5.99 -61.90 35.40
C LYS A 394 6.53 -62.48 34.08
N GLU A 395 5.83 -63.40 33.42
CA GLU A 395 6.26 -64.03 32.16
C GLU A 395 5.07 -64.49 31.31
N GLY A 396 5.22 -64.48 29.99
CA GLY A 396 4.24 -65.00 29.02
C GLY A 396 4.08 -64.11 27.78
N PRO A 397 3.61 -64.66 26.64
CA PRO A 397 3.54 -63.93 25.36
C PRO A 397 2.52 -62.77 25.32
N SER A 398 1.64 -62.62 26.33
CA SER A 398 0.53 -61.67 26.28
C SER A 398 0.17 -60.98 27.61
N TYR A 399 1.08 -60.98 28.61
CA TYR A 399 0.92 -60.39 29.96
C TYR A 399 -0.55 -60.06 30.34
N SER A 400 -1.21 -60.93 31.11
CA SER A 400 -2.67 -60.84 31.37
C SER A 400 -3.06 -61.05 32.84
N TYR A 401 -4.23 -60.52 33.23
CA TYR A 401 -4.78 -60.58 34.60
C TYR A 401 -6.33 -60.41 34.59
N THR A 402 -7.09 -60.85 35.59
CA THR A 402 -8.58 -60.70 35.64
C THR A 402 -9.10 -60.43 37.06
N TYR A 403 -10.09 -59.54 37.21
CA TYR A 403 -10.64 -59.07 38.49
C TYR A 403 -12.19 -58.95 38.50
N GLN A 404 -12.86 -59.18 39.63
CA GLN A 404 -14.34 -59.14 39.78
C GLN A 404 -14.83 -57.81 40.40
N VAL A 405 -15.86 -57.14 39.84
CA VAL A 405 -16.25 -55.76 40.26
C VAL A 405 -17.43 -55.65 41.24
N LYS A 406 -17.85 -56.76 41.87
CA LYS A 406 -19.02 -56.84 42.77
C LYS A 406 -19.05 -55.85 43.95
N THR A 407 -17.94 -55.19 44.26
CA THR A 407 -17.78 -54.29 45.42
C THR A 407 -17.37 -52.87 45.05
N ILE A 408 -17.38 -52.53 43.74
CA ILE A 408 -16.93 -51.23 43.22
C ILE A 408 -18.16 -50.35 42.91
N PRO A 409 -18.26 -49.10 43.45
CA PRO A 409 -19.35 -48.16 43.17
C PRO A 409 -19.53 -47.79 41.69
N ASP A 410 -20.68 -47.19 41.34
CA ASP A 410 -20.84 -46.58 40.01
C ASP A 410 -19.94 -45.35 39.91
N GLY A 411 -19.23 -45.25 38.81
CA GLY A 411 -18.26 -44.21 38.57
C GLY A 411 -17.38 -44.56 37.38
N ASP A 412 -16.58 -43.59 36.98
CA ASP A 412 -15.52 -43.82 36.00
C ASP A 412 -14.25 -44.21 36.74
N TYR A 413 -13.59 -45.25 36.24
CA TYR A 413 -12.36 -45.79 36.80
C TYR A 413 -11.26 -45.85 35.74
N LEU A 414 -10.01 -45.89 36.19
CA LEU A 414 -8.85 -46.11 35.34
C LEU A 414 -8.34 -47.55 35.51
N ALA A 415 -8.55 -48.38 34.50
CA ALA A 415 -7.88 -49.67 34.41
C ALA A 415 -6.46 -49.45 33.89
N LYS A 416 -5.44 -49.63 34.74
CA LYS A 416 -4.05 -49.26 34.45
C LYS A 416 -3.12 -50.48 34.44
N ALA A 417 -2.17 -50.51 33.51
CA ALA A 417 -1.05 -51.45 33.46
C ALA A 417 0.28 -50.69 33.58
N VAL A 418 1.25 -51.21 34.35
CA VAL A 418 2.57 -50.61 34.57
C VAL A 418 3.65 -51.65 34.32
N ILE A 419 4.58 -51.36 33.41
CA ILE A 419 5.73 -52.22 33.10
C ILE A 419 7.00 -51.68 33.74
N TYR A 420 7.90 -52.60 34.08
CA TYR A 420 9.20 -52.32 34.69
C TYR A 420 10.30 -53.05 33.92
N ASN A 421 11.47 -52.44 33.76
CA ASN A 421 12.67 -53.08 33.20
C ASN A 421 13.84 -53.13 34.22
N GLU A 422 14.96 -53.76 33.85
CA GLU A 422 16.13 -53.94 34.73
C GLU A 422 16.87 -52.64 35.08
N LEU A 423 16.77 -51.60 34.24
CA LEU A 423 17.32 -50.27 34.53
C LEU A 423 16.40 -49.44 35.45
N GLY A 424 15.28 -50.01 35.90
CA GLY A 424 14.29 -49.31 36.72
C GLY A 424 13.41 -48.35 35.93
N GLU A 425 13.47 -48.36 34.60
CA GLU A 425 12.56 -47.60 33.76
C GLU A 425 11.16 -48.22 33.83
N THR A 426 10.16 -47.35 33.84
CA THR A 426 8.76 -47.76 33.89
C THR A 426 7.95 -47.08 32.81
N SER A 427 6.96 -47.78 32.29
CA SER A 427 5.92 -47.18 31.46
C SER A 427 4.57 -47.66 31.95
N SER A 428 3.56 -46.79 31.90
CA SER A 428 2.20 -47.17 32.25
C SER A 428 1.21 -46.73 31.19
N VAL A 429 0.15 -47.49 31.05
CA VAL A 429 -0.99 -47.18 30.19
C VAL A 429 -2.26 -47.40 30.99
N SER A 430 -3.28 -46.60 30.77
CA SER A 430 -4.57 -46.77 31.42
C SER A 430 -5.71 -46.54 30.46
N ASN A 431 -6.73 -47.38 30.53
CA ASN A 431 -7.98 -47.21 29.80
C ASN A 431 -9.06 -46.78 30.77
N LYS A 432 -9.80 -45.71 30.43
CA LYS A 432 -10.97 -45.29 31.19
C LYS A 432 -12.06 -46.33 30.99
N ILE A 433 -12.64 -46.79 32.06
CA ILE A 433 -13.80 -47.67 32.03
C ILE A 433 -14.88 -47.04 32.89
N SER A 434 -16.12 -47.31 32.55
CA SER A 434 -17.25 -46.76 33.30
C SER A 434 -18.03 -47.90 33.93
N ILE A 435 -18.45 -47.69 35.16
CA ILE A 435 -19.37 -48.55 35.90
C ILE A 435 -20.61 -47.66 36.12
N THR A 436 -21.76 -47.83 35.43
CA THR A 436 -22.83 -46.77 35.34
C THR A 436 -24.31 -47.17 35.55
N ARG A 437 -25.13 -46.17 35.96
CA ARG A 437 -26.63 -46.04 35.97
C ARG A 437 -27.01 -44.56 35.51
N SER A 438 -27.92 -44.21 34.53
CA SER A 438 -27.79 -42.97 33.61
C SER A 438 -28.79 -41.72 33.59
N LEU A 439 -28.28 -40.46 33.32
CA LEU A 439 -28.96 -39.11 33.05
C LEU A 439 -28.26 -38.33 31.87
N LYS A 440 -28.98 -37.64 30.94
CA LYS A 440 -28.41 -36.93 29.74
C LYS A 440 -29.09 -35.58 29.37
N ILE A 441 -28.39 -34.65 28.70
CA ILE A 441 -28.92 -33.38 28.11
C ILE A 441 -28.33 -33.10 26.72
N SER A 442 -29.06 -32.40 25.84
CA SER A 442 -28.58 -31.90 24.53
C SER A 442 -29.23 -30.57 24.12
N LEU A 443 -28.54 -29.76 23.30
CA LEU A 443 -29.11 -28.55 22.69
C LEU A 443 -30.07 -28.89 21.53
N ARG A 444 -31.21 -28.20 21.44
CA ARG A 444 -32.28 -28.53 20.47
C ARG A 444 -32.20 -27.73 19.16
N ASN A 445 -31.98 -26.42 19.26
CA ASN A 445 -32.20 -25.47 18.17
C ASN A 445 -30.93 -24.73 17.70
N ILE A 446 -29.78 -25.02 18.31
CA ILE A 446 -28.47 -24.58 17.85
C ILE A 446 -27.59 -25.82 17.72
N LYS A 447 -26.97 -25.99 16.56
CA LYS A 447 -26.10 -27.13 16.24
C LYS A 447 -24.63 -26.72 16.32
N ASP A 448 -23.76 -27.70 16.47
CA ASP A 448 -22.31 -27.48 16.38
C ASP A 448 -21.92 -26.85 15.04
N GLY A 449 -21.07 -25.84 15.10
CA GLY A 449 -20.66 -24.99 13.97
C GLY A 449 -21.64 -23.89 13.57
N ALA A 450 -22.77 -23.70 14.27
CA ALA A 450 -23.75 -22.68 13.90
C ALA A 450 -23.19 -21.25 13.99
N SER A 451 -23.49 -20.44 12.98
CA SER A 451 -23.23 -18.99 13.01
C SER A 451 -24.47 -18.24 13.51
N VAL A 452 -24.31 -17.42 14.54
CA VAL A 452 -25.41 -16.71 15.22
C VAL A 452 -25.14 -15.20 15.27
N THR A 453 -26.21 -14.41 15.12
CA THR A 453 -26.16 -12.95 15.18
C THR A 453 -27.52 -12.40 15.62
N GLY A 454 -27.55 -11.18 16.16
CA GLY A 454 -28.75 -10.54 16.71
C GLY A 454 -29.31 -11.23 17.96
N ILE A 455 -30.63 -11.26 18.05
CA ILE A 455 -31.37 -11.89 19.16
C ILE A 455 -31.75 -13.31 18.76
N LYS A 456 -31.42 -14.32 19.59
CA LYS A 456 -31.72 -15.73 19.38
C LYS A 456 -32.46 -16.33 20.57
N GLU A 457 -33.36 -17.25 20.32
CA GLU A 457 -33.93 -18.13 21.34
C GLU A 457 -33.16 -19.45 21.35
N ILE A 458 -32.76 -19.94 22.52
CA ILE A 458 -31.99 -21.17 22.70
C ILE A 458 -32.77 -22.14 23.60
N SER A 459 -32.73 -23.44 23.31
CA SER A 459 -33.45 -24.49 24.08
C SER A 459 -32.66 -25.80 24.19
N ALA A 460 -32.97 -26.61 25.21
CA ALA A 460 -32.32 -27.91 25.46
C ALA A 460 -33.32 -29.02 25.82
N VAL A 461 -32.93 -30.27 25.56
CA VAL A 461 -33.69 -31.50 25.83
C VAL A 461 -32.97 -32.31 26.90
N VAL A 462 -33.70 -32.75 27.94
CA VAL A 462 -33.15 -33.56 29.04
C VAL A 462 -33.77 -34.96 29.00
N GLU A 463 -32.94 -36.01 28.97
CA GLU A 463 -33.33 -37.42 29.13
C GLU A 463 -32.94 -37.91 30.52
N ASN A 464 -33.92 -38.26 31.34
CA ASN A 464 -33.68 -38.60 32.74
C ASN A 464 -34.22 -39.98 33.10
N LYS A 465 -33.35 -41.01 33.07
CA LYS A 465 -33.71 -42.39 33.46
C LYS A 465 -33.64 -42.65 34.96
N SER A 466 -33.06 -41.73 35.73
CA SER A 466 -32.96 -41.80 37.20
C SER A 466 -34.27 -41.46 37.92
N LYS A 467 -35.23 -40.82 37.23
CA LYS A 467 -36.49 -40.27 37.77
C LYS A 467 -36.36 -39.13 38.81
N SER A 468 -35.15 -38.65 39.13
CA SER A 468 -34.94 -37.49 40.01
C SER A 468 -35.31 -36.15 39.33
N PRO A 469 -36.18 -35.27 39.86
CA PRO A 469 -36.62 -34.05 39.18
C PRO A 469 -35.47 -33.12 38.75
N VAL A 470 -35.57 -32.51 37.56
CA VAL A 470 -34.57 -31.54 37.05
C VAL A 470 -34.80 -30.19 37.74
N SER A 471 -33.80 -29.67 38.44
CA SER A 471 -33.88 -28.42 39.22
C SER A 471 -33.60 -27.17 38.39
N GLU A 472 -32.57 -27.20 37.53
CA GLU A 472 -32.29 -26.12 36.58
C GLU A 472 -31.46 -26.58 35.37
N VAL A 473 -31.59 -25.83 34.28
CA VAL A 473 -30.73 -25.88 33.10
C VAL A 473 -30.03 -24.52 32.95
N VAL A 474 -28.71 -24.52 32.85
CA VAL A 474 -27.88 -23.30 32.78
C VAL A 474 -27.12 -23.26 31.46
N TYR A 475 -27.18 -22.13 30.76
CA TYR A 475 -26.50 -21.86 29.50
C TYR A 475 -25.29 -20.95 29.72
N TYR A 476 -24.16 -21.34 29.15
CA TYR A 476 -22.91 -20.61 29.19
C TYR A 476 -22.41 -20.32 27.78
N LEU A 477 -21.93 -19.10 27.56
CA LEU A 477 -21.03 -18.76 26.47
C LEU A 477 -19.62 -18.73 27.05
N ASP A 478 -18.78 -19.67 26.63
CA ASP A 478 -17.52 -20.02 27.26
C ASP A 478 -17.68 -20.26 28.77
N LYS A 479 -17.27 -19.29 29.59
CA LYS A 479 -17.36 -19.33 31.05
C LYS A 479 -18.47 -18.45 31.61
N SER A 480 -19.09 -17.61 30.80
CA SER A 480 -20.08 -16.61 31.23
C SER A 480 -21.50 -17.14 31.07
N ILE A 481 -22.31 -17.01 32.12
CA ILE A 481 -23.73 -17.39 32.05
C ILE A 481 -24.47 -16.44 31.12
N ILE A 482 -25.18 -16.99 30.14
CA ILE A 482 -26.06 -16.23 29.23
C ILE A 482 -27.54 -16.42 29.56
N GLY A 483 -27.89 -17.43 30.38
CA GLY A 483 -29.25 -17.60 30.89
C GLY A 483 -29.46 -18.91 31.65
N LYS A 484 -30.62 -19.01 32.31
CA LYS A 484 -31.06 -20.18 33.08
C LYS A 484 -32.52 -20.49 32.78
N ALA A 485 -32.90 -21.76 32.85
CA ALA A 485 -34.29 -22.19 32.74
C ALA A 485 -34.61 -23.32 33.75
N GLN A 486 -35.72 -23.17 34.48
CA GLN A 486 -36.12 -24.09 35.55
C GLN A 486 -37.31 -24.99 35.15
N LYS A 487 -37.93 -24.76 33.98
CA LYS A 487 -39.08 -25.53 33.50
C LYS A 487 -38.88 -25.89 32.03
N ALA A 488 -39.28 -27.10 31.66
CA ALA A 488 -39.35 -27.54 30.26
C ALA A 488 -40.33 -26.63 29.49
N PRO A 489 -40.03 -26.21 28.24
CA PRO A 489 -38.96 -26.68 27.34
C PRO A 489 -37.55 -26.05 27.51
N TYR A 490 -37.22 -25.49 28.68
CA TYR A 490 -35.90 -24.95 29.03
C TYR A 490 -35.37 -23.91 28.02
N ASN A 491 -36.16 -22.89 27.69
CA ASN A 491 -35.76 -21.86 26.70
C ASN A 491 -35.13 -20.62 27.37
N ILE A 492 -34.22 -19.94 26.67
CA ILE A 492 -33.73 -18.59 27.02
C ILE A 492 -33.67 -17.68 25.77
N LYS A 493 -33.83 -16.36 25.98
CA LYS A 493 -33.52 -15.33 24.96
C LYS A 493 -32.08 -14.84 25.15
N TRP A 494 -31.32 -14.78 24.07
CA TRP A 494 -29.91 -14.40 24.07
C TRP A 494 -29.64 -13.31 23.03
N VAL A 495 -29.03 -12.20 23.47
CA VAL A 495 -28.62 -11.06 22.63
C VAL A 495 -27.13 -11.15 22.34
N THR A 496 -26.75 -11.24 21.07
CA THR A 496 -25.35 -11.45 20.62
C THR A 496 -24.65 -10.17 20.14
N THR A 497 -25.35 -9.03 20.12
CA THR A 497 -24.85 -7.77 19.53
C THR A 497 -23.67 -7.15 20.28
N ASN A 498 -23.49 -7.49 21.55
CA ASN A 498 -22.41 -6.92 22.38
C ASN A 498 -21.19 -7.84 22.44
N GLN A 499 -21.24 -8.99 21.76
CA GLN A 499 -20.18 -9.97 21.72
C GLN A 499 -19.36 -9.75 20.45
N PRO A 500 -18.03 -9.62 20.52
CA PRO A 500 -17.18 -9.52 19.34
C PRO A 500 -17.40 -10.69 18.37
N SER A 501 -17.25 -10.45 17.07
CA SER A 501 -17.25 -11.53 16.09
C SER A 501 -16.13 -12.52 16.42
N GLY A 502 -16.44 -13.82 16.45
CA GLY A 502 -15.47 -14.83 16.87
C GLY A 502 -16.06 -16.21 17.09
N ASN A 503 -15.21 -17.16 17.44
CA ASN A 503 -15.61 -18.52 17.79
C ASN A 503 -15.81 -18.63 19.31
N TYR A 504 -16.90 -19.26 19.73
CA TYR A 504 -17.28 -19.41 21.13
C TYR A 504 -17.75 -20.84 21.40
N THR A 505 -17.71 -21.24 22.67
CA THR A 505 -18.29 -22.50 23.13
C THR A 505 -19.64 -22.23 23.79
N LEU A 506 -20.72 -22.79 23.25
CA LEU A 506 -22.03 -22.77 23.90
C LEU A 506 -22.20 -24.06 24.70
N LYS A 507 -22.25 -23.93 26.03
CA LYS A 507 -22.40 -25.05 26.96
C LYS A 507 -23.74 -24.99 27.68
N VAL A 508 -24.41 -26.12 27.81
CA VAL A 508 -25.63 -26.30 28.59
C VAL A 508 -25.43 -27.36 29.66
N ILE A 509 -25.89 -27.10 30.88
CA ILE A 509 -25.78 -28.01 32.02
C ILE A 509 -27.16 -28.22 32.64
N ALA A 510 -27.56 -29.47 32.85
CA ALA A 510 -28.75 -29.86 33.61
C ALA A 510 -28.34 -30.31 35.02
N TYR A 511 -29.12 -29.89 36.01
CA TYR A 511 -29.02 -30.34 37.40
C TYR A 511 -30.33 -31.01 37.82
N THR A 512 -30.25 -32.04 38.65
CA THR A 512 -31.41 -32.64 39.33
C THR A 512 -31.37 -32.38 40.83
N GLU A 513 -32.53 -32.46 41.48
CA GLU A 513 -32.65 -32.30 42.94
C GLU A 513 -31.88 -33.39 43.71
N GLY A 514 -31.73 -34.58 43.13
CA GLY A 514 -30.93 -35.70 43.68
C GLY A 514 -29.43 -35.61 43.43
N GLY A 515 -28.91 -34.44 43.03
CA GLY A 515 -27.48 -34.22 42.78
C GLY A 515 -26.97 -34.71 41.42
N GLY A 516 -27.86 -35.20 40.55
CA GLY A 516 -27.51 -35.61 39.19
C GLY A 516 -27.11 -34.40 38.35
N LYS A 517 -26.07 -34.57 37.53
CA LYS A 517 -25.55 -33.52 36.65
C LYS A 517 -25.24 -34.08 35.28
N SER A 518 -25.65 -33.37 34.23
CA SER A 518 -25.28 -33.69 32.86
C SER A 518 -25.01 -32.41 32.09
N HIS A 519 -24.18 -32.46 31.06
CA HIS A 519 -23.91 -31.29 30.20
C HIS A 519 -23.78 -31.68 28.74
N ASN A 520 -23.97 -30.70 27.87
CA ASN A 520 -23.67 -30.76 26.45
C ASN A 520 -23.01 -29.44 26.03
N GLU A 521 -22.10 -29.49 25.08
CA GLU A 521 -21.41 -28.32 24.57
C GLU A 521 -21.24 -28.43 23.06
N ILE A 522 -21.28 -27.28 22.40
CA ILE A 522 -21.08 -27.14 20.97
C ILE A 522 -20.23 -25.89 20.71
N LYS A 523 -19.52 -25.87 19.58
CA LYS A 523 -18.85 -24.67 19.08
C LYS A 523 -19.82 -23.89 18.21
N ILE A 524 -19.78 -22.57 18.33
CA ILE A 524 -20.56 -21.65 17.52
C ILE A 524 -19.69 -20.49 17.08
N LYS A 525 -20.15 -19.75 16.08
CA LYS A 525 -19.52 -18.52 15.63
C LYS A 525 -20.49 -17.37 15.81
N ILE A 526 -20.07 -16.29 16.48
CA ILE A 526 -20.82 -15.03 16.48
C ILE A 526 -20.28 -14.20 15.32
N GLU A 527 -21.15 -13.73 14.43
CA GLU A 527 -20.76 -12.94 13.26
C GLU A 527 -21.53 -11.63 13.16
N HIS A 528 -20.79 -10.52 13.02
CA HIS A 528 -21.34 -9.19 12.72
C HIS A 528 -20.80 -8.71 11.37
N PRO A 529 -21.36 -9.18 10.23
CA PRO A 529 -20.85 -8.84 8.91
C PRO A 529 -20.83 -7.32 8.69
N ILE A 530 -19.73 -6.82 8.12
CA ILE A 530 -19.58 -5.42 7.72
C ILE A 530 -20.08 -5.31 6.27
N ALA A 531 -21.35 -4.94 6.12
CA ALA A 531 -21.95 -4.71 4.82
C ALA A 531 -21.54 -3.32 4.30
N ILE A 532 -20.95 -3.29 3.12
CA ILE A 532 -20.52 -2.07 2.44
C ILE A 532 -21.41 -1.84 1.22
N SER A 533 -21.75 -0.57 1.02
CA SER A 533 -22.48 -0.07 -0.15
C SER A 533 -21.73 1.17 -0.63
N LEU A 534 -21.37 1.22 -1.90
CA LEU A 534 -20.72 2.36 -2.53
C LEU A 534 -21.31 2.62 -3.90
N TYR A 535 -21.06 3.82 -4.43
CA TYR A 535 -21.49 4.18 -5.78
C TYR A 535 -20.31 4.27 -6.73
N SER A 536 -20.55 3.92 -7.99
CA SER A 536 -19.54 4.02 -9.02
C SER A 536 -20.13 4.39 -10.38
N THR A 537 -19.45 5.27 -11.11
CA THR A 537 -19.79 5.59 -12.50
C THR A 537 -18.73 5.00 -13.42
N VAL A 538 -19.18 4.46 -14.56
CA VAL A 538 -18.30 3.75 -15.50
C VAL A 538 -18.42 4.42 -16.86
N LEU A 539 -17.29 4.85 -17.40
CA LEU A 539 -17.17 5.49 -18.71
C LEU A 539 -16.37 4.56 -19.64
N ASP A 540 -16.71 4.54 -20.93
CA ASP A 540 -15.86 3.94 -21.95
C ASP A 540 -14.75 4.89 -22.42
N ASN A 541 -13.86 4.42 -23.29
CA ASN A 541 -12.81 5.24 -23.92
C ASN A 541 -13.32 6.47 -24.69
N SER A 542 -14.60 6.49 -25.05
CA SER A 542 -15.27 7.63 -25.70
C SER A 542 -15.89 8.59 -24.68
N SER A 543 -15.60 8.43 -23.39
CA SER A 543 -16.19 9.19 -22.28
C SER A 543 -17.72 9.07 -22.19
N THR A 544 -18.29 7.94 -22.65
CA THR A 544 -19.72 7.67 -22.60
C THR A 544 -20.07 6.77 -21.43
N TYR A 545 -21.16 7.07 -20.71
CA TYR A 545 -21.63 6.27 -19.57
C TYR A 545 -22.07 4.88 -20.00
N THR A 546 -21.48 3.86 -19.36
CA THR A 546 -21.79 2.45 -19.64
C THR A 546 -22.81 1.91 -18.64
N ILE A 547 -24.07 1.80 -19.06
CA ILE A 547 -25.22 1.50 -18.16
C ILE A 547 -25.76 0.06 -18.26
N GLN A 548 -25.11 -0.81 -19.03
CA GLN A 548 -25.55 -2.19 -19.29
C GLN A 548 -24.66 -3.27 -18.65
N LEU A 549 -23.80 -2.88 -17.70
CA LEU A 549 -22.92 -3.82 -17.00
C LEU A 549 -23.71 -4.61 -15.96
N LYS A 550 -23.34 -5.88 -15.83
CA LYS A 550 -23.90 -6.81 -14.86
C LYS A 550 -22.94 -6.98 -13.70
N LYS A 551 -23.44 -7.56 -12.60
CA LYS A 551 -22.65 -7.83 -11.39
C LYS A 551 -21.36 -8.59 -11.69
N GLU A 552 -21.39 -9.51 -12.64
CA GLU A 552 -20.27 -10.38 -12.99
C GLU A 552 -19.09 -9.62 -13.63
N ASP A 553 -19.38 -8.48 -14.26
CA ASP A 553 -18.40 -7.62 -14.93
C ASP A 553 -17.54 -6.84 -13.93
N PHE A 554 -18.04 -6.62 -12.71
CA PHE A 554 -17.32 -5.87 -11.68
C PHE A 554 -16.37 -6.77 -10.89
N GLN A 555 -15.22 -6.20 -10.55
CA GLN A 555 -14.29 -6.69 -9.55
C GLN A 555 -14.05 -5.60 -8.51
N ILE A 556 -13.99 -5.99 -7.24
CA ILE A 556 -13.75 -5.09 -6.13
C ILE A 556 -12.64 -5.65 -5.23
N GLU A 557 -11.72 -4.78 -4.86
CA GLU A 557 -10.63 -5.07 -3.94
C GLU A 557 -10.74 -4.14 -2.73
N GLU A 558 -10.65 -4.72 -1.54
CA GLU A 558 -10.51 -4.01 -0.27
C GLU A 558 -9.10 -4.27 0.27
N ASP A 559 -8.28 -3.22 0.41
CA ASP A 559 -6.87 -3.32 0.79
C ASP A 559 -6.09 -4.37 -0.03
N ASN A 560 -6.33 -4.37 -1.34
CA ASN A 560 -5.78 -5.32 -2.32
C ASN A 560 -6.27 -6.78 -2.18
N ILE A 561 -7.34 -7.02 -1.40
CA ILE A 561 -7.98 -8.32 -1.25
C ILE A 561 -9.31 -8.32 -2.01
N ASN A 562 -9.45 -9.24 -2.97
CA ASN A 562 -10.68 -9.43 -3.72
C ASN A 562 -11.88 -9.75 -2.82
N GLN A 563 -12.98 -9.01 -3.00
CA GLN A 563 -14.21 -9.24 -2.24
C GLN A 563 -15.29 -9.86 -3.12
N GLN A 564 -16.14 -10.68 -2.50
CA GLN A 564 -17.31 -11.24 -3.18
C GLN A 564 -18.45 -10.22 -3.18
N LEU A 565 -18.86 -9.82 -4.39
CA LEU A 565 -20.01 -8.94 -4.58
C LEU A 565 -21.30 -9.61 -4.12
N LYS A 566 -22.09 -8.87 -3.34
CA LYS A 566 -23.45 -9.26 -2.92
C LYS A 566 -24.46 -8.85 -3.99
N ASP A 567 -24.44 -7.59 -4.40
CA ASP A 567 -25.39 -7.01 -5.34
C ASP A 567 -24.75 -5.85 -6.12
N VAL A 568 -25.16 -5.65 -7.37
CA VAL A 568 -24.78 -4.50 -8.20
C VAL A 568 -26.04 -4.06 -8.94
N ARG A 569 -26.46 -2.81 -8.75
CA ARG A 569 -27.67 -2.27 -9.38
C ARG A 569 -27.45 -0.88 -9.93
N LEU A 570 -27.95 -0.64 -11.14
CA LEU A 570 -27.98 0.69 -11.73
C LEU A 570 -28.96 1.57 -10.95
N CYS A 571 -28.47 2.66 -10.37
CA CYS A 571 -29.29 3.76 -9.89
C CYS A 571 -30.01 4.34 -11.11
N ASN A 572 -31.31 4.57 -11.04
CA ASN A 572 -32.10 5.18 -12.11
C ASN A 572 -33.16 6.08 -11.49
N GLU A 573 -34.19 6.49 -12.25
CA GLU A 573 -35.25 7.38 -11.74
C GLU A 573 -36.03 6.85 -10.53
N LYS A 574 -35.94 5.54 -10.23
CA LYS A 574 -36.59 4.91 -9.08
C LYS A 574 -35.73 4.94 -7.81
N PHE A 575 -34.60 5.65 -7.82
CA PHE A 575 -33.67 5.74 -6.71
C PHE A 575 -33.79 7.11 -6.01
N PRO A 576 -34.63 7.23 -4.95
CA PRO A 576 -34.84 8.49 -4.28
C PRO A 576 -33.53 8.99 -3.65
N THR A 577 -33.23 10.26 -3.88
CA THR A 577 -32.00 10.92 -3.43
C THR A 577 -32.33 12.14 -2.58
N SER A 578 -31.59 12.34 -1.49
CA SER A 578 -31.61 13.56 -0.70
C SER A 578 -30.42 14.42 -1.11
N TYR A 579 -30.70 15.61 -1.64
CA TYR A 579 -29.68 16.56 -2.11
C TYR A 579 -29.48 17.71 -1.12
N CYS A 580 -28.22 18.08 -0.87
CA CYS A 580 -27.84 19.35 -0.26
C CYS A 580 -27.05 20.16 -1.28
N ILE A 581 -27.64 21.24 -1.79
CA ILE A 581 -27.03 22.09 -2.81
C ILE A 581 -26.41 23.29 -2.11
N MET A 582 -25.09 23.29 -2.00
CA MET A 582 -24.30 24.36 -1.42
C MET A 582 -23.95 25.39 -2.50
N VAL A 583 -24.24 26.65 -2.23
CA VAL A 583 -23.98 27.76 -3.16
C VAL A 583 -23.16 28.81 -2.43
N ASP A 584 -21.95 28.99 -2.92
CA ASP A 584 -21.05 30.02 -2.43
C ASP A 584 -21.59 31.42 -2.80
N THR A 585 -21.54 32.31 -1.83
CA THR A 585 -21.93 33.72 -1.90
C THR A 585 -20.79 34.61 -1.41
N GLY A 586 -19.57 34.09 -1.33
CA GLY A 586 -18.35 34.83 -1.12
C GLY A 586 -18.09 35.86 -2.21
N GLN A 587 -17.14 36.75 -1.97
CA GLN A 587 -16.87 37.91 -2.83
C GLN A 587 -16.62 37.50 -4.30
N GLN A 588 -15.90 36.39 -4.54
CA GLN A 588 -15.55 35.94 -5.90
C GLN A 588 -16.76 35.45 -6.71
N MET A 589 -17.88 35.13 -6.05
CA MET A 589 -19.10 34.67 -6.72
C MET A 589 -19.94 35.80 -7.33
N SER A 590 -19.59 37.08 -7.12
CA SER A 590 -20.38 38.22 -7.61
C SER A 590 -20.67 38.17 -9.11
N THR A 591 -19.71 37.66 -9.88
CA THR A 591 -19.80 37.57 -11.36
C THR A 591 -20.61 36.37 -11.84
N TYR A 592 -20.69 35.31 -11.02
CA TYR A 592 -21.22 34.01 -11.43
C TYR A 592 -22.60 33.69 -10.86
N LEU A 593 -22.96 34.33 -9.75
CA LEU A 593 -24.11 33.96 -8.93
C LEU A 593 -25.44 33.92 -9.70
N LYS A 594 -25.65 34.82 -10.66
CA LYS A 594 -26.88 34.86 -11.47
C LYS A 594 -27.03 33.60 -12.34
N ASP A 595 -25.96 33.21 -13.02
CA ASP A 595 -25.94 32.03 -13.90
C ASP A 595 -25.95 30.74 -13.07
N THR A 596 -25.23 30.71 -11.94
CA THR A 596 -25.32 29.64 -10.94
C THR A 596 -26.75 29.44 -10.44
N SER A 597 -27.43 30.53 -10.06
CA SER A 597 -28.83 30.46 -9.58
C SER A 597 -29.76 29.90 -10.65
N SER A 598 -29.57 30.32 -11.91
CA SER A 598 -30.36 29.85 -13.05
C SER A 598 -30.10 28.37 -13.35
N ALA A 599 -28.85 27.92 -13.26
CA ALA A 599 -28.46 26.53 -13.44
C ALA A 599 -29.02 25.63 -12.32
N ILE A 600 -28.96 26.07 -11.06
CA ILE A 600 -29.55 25.35 -9.93
C ILE A 600 -31.07 25.27 -10.06
N GLN A 601 -31.74 26.33 -10.50
CA GLN A 601 -33.18 26.28 -10.75
C GLN A 601 -33.52 25.21 -11.78
N LYS A 602 -32.79 25.14 -12.90
CA LYS A 602 -32.94 24.07 -13.91
C LYS A 602 -32.70 22.68 -13.31
N PHE A 603 -31.63 22.50 -12.53
CA PHE A 603 -31.33 21.24 -11.86
C PHE A 603 -32.45 20.80 -10.91
N THR A 604 -32.92 21.70 -10.02
CA THR A 604 -33.99 21.38 -9.06
C THR A 604 -35.29 20.99 -9.73
N ASN A 605 -35.58 21.53 -10.92
CA ASN A 605 -36.75 21.14 -11.73
C ASN A 605 -36.59 19.74 -12.37
N SER A 606 -35.36 19.23 -12.53
CA SER A 606 -35.08 17.89 -13.07
C SER A 606 -34.98 16.79 -12.02
N ILE A 607 -35.06 17.12 -10.73
CA ILE A 607 -34.96 16.13 -9.64
C ILE A 607 -36.13 15.14 -9.72
N SER A 608 -35.80 13.84 -9.69
CA SER A 608 -36.79 12.76 -9.84
C SER A 608 -37.81 12.71 -8.68
N PRO A 609 -39.08 12.33 -8.95
CA PRO A 609 -40.09 12.17 -7.91
C PRO A 609 -39.64 11.24 -6.76
N GLY A 610 -39.98 11.61 -5.51
CA GLY A 610 -39.56 10.87 -4.31
C GLY A 610 -38.20 11.29 -3.73
N SER A 611 -37.42 12.07 -4.48
CA SER A 611 -36.23 12.76 -3.99
C SER A 611 -36.59 14.06 -3.26
N ASP A 612 -35.70 14.53 -2.40
CA ASP A 612 -35.81 15.84 -1.73
C ASP A 612 -34.52 16.63 -1.87
N TYR A 613 -34.60 17.94 -1.73
CA TYR A 613 -33.42 18.81 -1.75
C TYR A 613 -33.54 19.93 -0.74
N SER A 614 -32.39 20.45 -0.33
CA SER A 614 -32.24 21.72 0.38
C SER A 614 -31.14 22.53 -0.30
N ILE A 615 -31.31 23.84 -0.40
CA ILE A 615 -30.31 24.77 -0.92
C ILE A 615 -29.73 25.54 0.29
N ILE A 616 -28.41 25.59 0.38
CA ILE A 616 -27.67 26.31 1.41
C ILE A 616 -26.82 27.39 0.74
N LEU A 617 -27.07 28.65 1.09
CA LEU A 617 -26.21 29.76 0.73
C LEU A 617 -25.18 29.96 1.84
N PHE A 618 -23.89 30.08 1.48
CA PHE A 618 -22.81 30.25 2.45
C PHE A 618 -21.75 31.24 1.94
N SER A 619 -20.98 31.83 2.86
CA SER A 619 -19.75 32.58 2.61
C SER A 619 -18.76 32.21 3.73
N ASP A 620 -18.39 33.12 4.63
CA ASP A 620 -17.62 32.82 5.86
C ASP A 620 -18.36 31.87 6.82
N LYS A 621 -19.66 31.70 6.60
CA LYS A 621 -20.59 30.84 7.35
C LYS A 621 -21.83 30.60 6.52
N VAL A 622 -22.71 29.71 6.99
CA VAL A 622 -24.05 29.57 6.41
C VAL A 622 -24.86 30.85 6.60
N ILE A 623 -25.38 31.35 5.49
CA ILE A 623 -26.18 32.58 5.39
C ILE A 623 -27.66 32.26 5.44
N LYS A 624 -28.10 31.28 4.64
CA LYS A 624 -29.52 30.91 4.53
C LYS A 624 -29.67 29.47 4.05
N LYS A 625 -30.76 28.82 4.49
CA LYS A 625 -31.18 27.50 4.03
C LYS A 625 -32.65 27.53 3.64
N ASP A 626 -33.00 26.84 2.56
CA ASP A 626 -34.39 26.75 2.07
C ASP A 626 -34.57 25.48 1.24
N LYS A 627 -35.81 25.04 1.05
CA LYS A 627 -36.19 23.94 0.13
C LYS A 627 -36.76 24.49 -1.19
N SER A 628 -36.63 25.78 -1.43
CA SER A 628 -37.09 26.46 -2.65
C SER A 628 -35.96 27.22 -3.33
N SER A 629 -35.92 27.14 -4.66
CA SER A 629 -35.04 27.98 -5.51
C SER A 629 -35.37 29.48 -5.45
N LYS A 630 -36.44 29.90 -4.77
CA LYS A 630 -36.72 31.31 -4.45
C LYS A 630 -35.71 31.94 -3.47
N ILE A 631 -34.85 31.12 -2.86
CA ILE A 631 -33.80 31.55 -1.93
C ILE A 631 -32.83 32.57 -2.54
N PHE A 632 -32.69 32.62 -3.87
CA PHE A 632 -31.74 33.50 -4.58
C PHE A 632 -32.12 34.99 -4.63
N SER A 633 -33.24 35.38 -4.02
CA SER A 633 -33.66 36.79 -3.94
C SER A 633 -32.79 37.58 -2.96
N ASN A 634 -32.32 38.76 -3.38
CA ASN A 634 -31.55 39.73 -2.56
C ASN A 634 -30.23 39.17 -1.97
N ILE A 635 -29.51 38.33 -2.71
CA ILE A 635 -28.17 37.87 -2.26
C ILE A 635 -27.14 38.98 -2.46
N ILE A 636 -26.29 39.16 -1.45
CA ILE A 636 -25.12 40.03 -1.49
C ILE A 636 -23.89 39.12 -1.50
N SER A 637 -23.07 39.20 -2.55
CA SER A 637 -21.81 38.46 -2.63
C SER A 637 -20.73 39.17 -1.80
N LYS A 638 -20.37 38.61 -0.64
CA LYS A 638 -19.38 39.17 0.29
C LYS A 638 -18.79 38.09 1.20
N GLY A 639 -17.61 38.35 1.75
CA GLY A 639 -16.91 37.42 2.64
C GLY A 639 -16.06 36.39 1.89
N GLY A 640 -15.45 35.47 2.64
CA GLY A 640 -14.74 34.30 2.15
C GLY A 640 -15.66 33.10 1.88
N THR A 641 -15.09 31.90 1.92
CA THR A 641 -15.66 30.65 1.44
C THR A 641 -15.39 29.51 2.44
N ALA A 642 -16.33 29.25 3.35
CA ALA A 642 -16.26 28.21 4.38
C ALA A 642 -16.97 26.90 3.92
N ILE A 643 -16.32 26.16 3.02
CA ILE A 643 -16.83 24.93 2.41
C ILE A 643 -16.97 23.82 3.45
N TYR A 644 -15.93 23.53 4.23
CA TYR A 644 -15.91 22.39 5.14
C TYR A 644 -16.93 22.50 6.26
N ASP A 645 -17.07 23.67 6.89
CA ASP A 645 -18.07 23.92 7.93
C ASP A 645 -19.50 23.74 7.38
N THR A 646 -19.75 24.25 6.17
CA THR A 646 -21.06 24.13 5.51
C THR A 646 -21.34 22.69 5.08
N ALA A 647 -20.34 21.96 4.61
CA ALA A 647 -20.47 20.55 4.22
C ALA A 647 -20.84 19.67 5.42
N LEU A 648 -20.21 19.86 6.59
CA LEU A 648 -20.58 19.15 7.83
C LEU A 648 -22.03 19.44 8.23
N GLU A 649 -22.49 20.67 8.05
CA GLU A 649 -23.87 21.02 8.31
C GLU A 649 -24.84 20.30 7.34
N CYS A 650 -24.52 20.23 6.05
CA CYS A 650 -25.26 19.41 5.08
C CYS A 650 -25.29 17.93 5.49
N LEU A 651 -24.16 17.36 5.91
CA LEU A 651 -24.07 15.96 6.33
C LEU A 651 -24.98 15.67 7.53
N SER A 652 -25.05 16.59 8.49
CA SER A 652 -25.96 16.46 9.64
C SER A 652 -27.45 16.43 9.23
N MET A 653 -27.82 17.12 8.15
CA MET A 653 -29.20 17.15 7.65
C MET A 653 -29.65 15.82 7.04
N PHE A 654 -28.71 14.92 6.72
CA PHE A 654 -29.01 13.58 6.21
C PHE A 654 -29.20 12.54 7.30
N GLN A 655 -29.04 12.89 8.58
CA GLN A 655 -29.23 11.95 9.69
C GLN A 655 -30.62 11.30 9.64
N GLY A 656 -30.65 9.96 9.70
CA GLY A 656 -31.89 9.18 9.62
C GLY A 656 -32.45 8.96 8.19
N SER A 657 -31.90 9.61 7.16
CA SER A 657 -32.32 9.37 5.77
C SER A 657 -31.82 8.02 5.26
N THR A 658 -32.73 7.24 4.68
CA THR A 658 -32.44 5.97 3.98
C THR A 658 -32.23 6.17 2.48
N LYS A 659 -32.41 7.39 1.98
CA LYS A 659 -32.19 7.76 0.57
C LYS A 659 -30.69 7.87 0.27
N ARG A 660 -30.32 7.83 -1.01
CA ARG A 660 -28.96 8.18 -1.45
C ARG A 660 -28.69 9.64 -1.08
N LYS A 661 -27.50 9.98 -0.60
CA LYS A 661 -27.18 11.34 -0.12
C LYS A 661 -26.16 11.97 -1.05
N VAL A 662 -26.41 13.21 -1.45
CA VAL A 662 -25.57 13.93 -2.39
C VAL A 662 -25.44 15.38 -1.94
N ILE A 663 -24.20 15.85 -1.81
CA ILE A 663 -23.87 17.27 -1.69
C ILE A 663 -23.39 17.76 -3.05
N ILE A 664 -23.85 18.93 -3.47
CA ILE A 664 -23.41 19.58 -4.71
C ILE A 664 -22.95 20.98 -4.36
N ILE A 665 -21.68 21.29 -4.59
CA ILE A 665 -21.02 22.54 -4.19
C ILE A 665 -20.78 23.39 -5.42
N PHE A 666 -21.32 24.60 -5.45
CA PHE A 666 -21.01 25.61 -6.47
C PHE A 666 -20.14 26.68 -5.82
N THR A 667 -18.90 26.83 -6.28
CA THR A 667 -17.96 27.81 -5.72
C THR A 667 -16.97 28.32 -6.77
N ALA A 668 -16.49 29.55 -6.56
CA ALA A 668 -15.43 30.17 -7.36
C ALA A 668 -14.08 30.23 -6.63
N SER A 669 -13.95 29.58 -5.46
CA SER A 669 -12.76 29.64 -4.60
C SER A 669 -12.57 28.34 -3.81
N PRO A 670 -11.34 28.01 -3.39
CA PRO A 670 -11.13 26.95 -2.39
C PRO A 670 -11.69 27.39 -1.02
N ASP A 671 -11.52 26.53 -0.01
CA ASP A 671 -11.88 26.88 1.36
C ASP A 671 -10.90 27.94 1.90
N GLU A 672 -11.27 29.22 1.79
CA GLU A 672 -10.41 30.36 2.14
C GLU A 672 -11.19 31.52 2.76
N ASN A 673 -10.53 32.32 3.60
CA ASN A 673 -11.08 33.57 4.10
C ASN A 673 -11.11 34.64 2.99
N GLN A 674 -11.74 35.79 3.24
CA GLN A 674 -12.02 36.79 2.21
C GLN A 674 -10.78 37.28 1.42
N ASP A 675 -9.60 37.36 2.04
CA ASP A 675 -8.37 37.81 1.40
C ASP A 675 -7.46 36.66 0.89
N GLY A 676 -7.86 35.40 1.09
CA GLY A 676 -7.12 34.22 0.67
C GLY A 676 -5.87 33.91 1.50
N SER A 677 -5.72 34.53 2.68
CA SER A 677 -4.53 34.36 3.54
C SER A 677 -4.65 33.23 4.57
N ALA A 678 -5.86 32.71 4.81
CA ALA A 678 -6.14 31.66 5.80
C ALA A 678 -7.33 30.78 5.36
N PRO A 679 -7.54 29.60 5.97
CA PRO A 679 -8.72 28.78 5.73
C PRO A 679 -10.03 29.53 6.03
N GLY A 680 -11.07 29.27 5.25
CA GLY A 680 -12.40 29.84 5.44
C GLY A 680 -13.19 29.12 6.54
N SER A 681 -12.98 27.80 6.68
CA SER A 681 -13.61 26.93 7.66
C SER A 681 -12.79 26.74 8.93
N LYS A 682 -13.47 26.42 10.03
CA LYS A 682 -12.84 25.98 11.28
C LYS A 682 -12.51 24.50 11.27
N HIS A 683 -13.33 23.69 10.62
CA HIS A 683 -13.10 22.25 10.48
C HIS A 683 -12.20 21.94 9.29
N LYS A 684 -11.59 20.76 9.33
CA LYS A 684 -10.68 20.28 8.29
C LYS A 684 -11.40 19.38 7.29
N LEU A 685 -10.82 19.29 6.09
CA LEU A 685 -11.24 18.35 5.04
C LEU A 685 -11.42 16.91 5.56
N GLU A 686 -10.49 16.41 6.37
CA GLU A 686 -10.51 15.04 6.90
C GLU A 686 -11.78 14.73 7.71
N GLU A 687 -12.32 15.73 8.42
CA GLU A 687 -13.55 15.60 9.21
C GLU A 687 -14.76 15.46 8.30
N VAL A 688 -14.84 16.29 7.25
CA VAL A 688 -15.88 16.21 6.21
C VAL A 688 -15.85 14.84 5.54
N LEU A 689 -14.66 14.38 5.13
CA LEU A 689 -14.51 13.09 4.45
C LEU A 689 -14.89 11.93 5.35
N ARG A 690 -14.54 11.96 6.64
CA ARG A 690 -14.94 10.92 7.60
C ARG A 690 -16.46 10.85 7.73
N GLU A 691 -17.12 11.97 7.95
CA GLU A 691 -18.58 12.02 8.11
C GLU A 691 -19.32 11.65 6.82
N ALA A 692 -18.85 12.13 5.67
CA ALA A 692 -19.42 11.77 4.37
C ALA A 692 -19.34 10.25 4.11
N ASN A 693 -18.19 9.64 4.40
CA ASN A 693 -18.01 8.18 4.26
C ASN A 693 -18.88 7.39 5.25
N ASN A 694 -19.01 7.85 6.50
CA ASN A 694 -19.82 7.19 7.52
C ASN A 694 -21.30 7.04 7.11
N ILE A 695 -21.82 8.01 6.35
CA ILE A 695 -23.23 7.99 5.90
C ILE A 695 -23.41 7.67 4.42
N ASN A 696 -22.32 7.31 3.71
CA ASN A 696 -22.26 7.05 2.27
C ASN A 696 -22.84 8.21 1.44
N CYS A 697 -22.31 9.42 1.64
CA CYS A 697 -22.69 10.64 0.93
C CYS A 697 -21.70 10.96 -0.19
N LEU A 698 -22.22 11.19 -1.41
CA LEU A 698 -21.45 11.67 -2.55
C LEU A 698 -21.27 13.19 -2.46
N ILE A 699 -20.09 13.72 -2.78
CA ILE A 699 -19.87 15.16 -2.89
C ILE A 699 -19.47 15.50 -4.32
N TYR A 700 -20.21 16.40 -4.95
CA TYR A 700 -19.91 16.94 -6.26
C TYR A 700 -19.49 18.39 -6.14
N VAL A 701 -18.55 18.81 -6.98
CA VAL A 701 -18.05 20.18 -7.00
C VAL A 701 -18.17 20.75 -8.41
N ILE A 702 -18.80 21.92 -8.51
CA ILE A 702 -18.80 22.76 -9.71
C ILE A 702 -17.87 23.93 -9.38
N ALA A 703 -16.63 23.82 -9.85
CA ALA A 703 -15.59 24.82 -9.73
C ALA A 703 -15.78 25.88 -10.83
N ILE A 704 -15.95 27.14 -10.45
CA ILE A 704 -16.35 28.21 -11.37
C ILE A 704 -15.26 29.28 -11.48
N GLY A 705 -14.75 29.46 -12.69
CA GLY A 705 -13.77 30.50 -13.00
C GLY A 705 -12.33 30.13 -12.59
N PRO A 706 -11.37 31.00 -12.93
CA PRO A 706 -9.94 30.69 -12.84
C PRO A 706 -9.40 30.65 -11.40
N ARG A 707 -10.14 31.15 -10.41
CA ARG A 707 -9.75 31.14 -8.99
C ARG A 707 -10.16 29.86 -8.26
N ALA A 708 -11.06 29.06 -8.82
CA ALA A 708 -11.47 27.80 -8.23
C ALA A 708 -10.39 26.75 -8.48
N ASP A 709 -9.41 26.69 -7.58
CA ASP A 709 -8.29 25.74 -7.67
C ASP A 709 -8.83 24.30 -7.67
N GLN A 710 -8.72 23.63 -8.83
CA GLN A 710 -9.27 22.30 -9.03
C GLN A 710 -8.51 21.24 -8.22
N PHE A 711 -7.23 21.45 -7.94
CA PHE A 711 -6.42 20.52 -7.14
C PHE A 711 -6.86 20.54 -5.69
N LEU A 712 -7.07 21.73 -5.11
CA LEU A 712 -7.56 21.86 -3.73
C LEU A 712 -9.02 21.40 -3.58
N LEU A 713 -9.82 21.50 -4.63
CA LEU A 713 -11.23 21.12 -4.62
C LEU A 713 -11.47 19.64 -4.97
N SER A 714 -10.50 18.94 -5.59
CA SER A 714 -10.69 17.56 -6.06
C SER A 714 -10.79 16.52 -4.96
N ASP A 715 -10.23 16.77 -3.77
CA ASP A 715 -10.21 15.77 -2.69
C ASP A 715 -11.62 15.41 -2.19
N LEU A 716 -12.56 16.36 -2.17
CA LEU A 716 -13.94 16.12 -1.77
C LEU A 716 -14.65 15.09 -2.67
N PRO A 717 -14.77 15.32 -4.00
CA PRO A 717 -15.41 14.36 -4.90
C PRO A 717 -14.64 13.04 -5.00
N ASP A 718 -13.31 13.08 -5.08
CA ASP A 718 -12.49 11.89 -5.24
C ASP A 718 -12.65 10.88 -4.10
N ASN A 719 -12.71 11.37 -2.85
CA ASN A 719 -12.78 10.51 -1.68
C ASN A 719 -14.21 10.08 -1.32
N THR A 720 -15.22 10.61 -2.02
CA THR A 720 -16.63 10.29 -1.79
C THR A 720 -17.29 9.61 -2.99
N GLY A 721 -16.60 9.48 -4.13
CA GLY A 721 -17.12 8.89 -5.36
C GLY A 721 -17.98 9.84 -6.20
N GLY A 722 -17.92 11.15 -5.92
CA GLY A 722 -18.49 12.18 -6.78
C GLY A 722 -17.52 12.61 -7.89
N ARG A 723 -17.76 13.80 -8.48
CA ARG A 723 -16.90 14.36 -9.53
C ARG A 723 -16.78 15.88 -9.42
N LEU A 724 -15.62 16.40 -9.84
CA LEU A 724 -15.39 17.82 -10.07
C LEU A 724 -15.72 18.18 -11.53
N TYR A 725 -16.53 19.22 -11.72
CA TYR A 725 -16.79 19.85 -13.01
C TYR A 725 -16.27 21.29 -12.98
N ALA A 726 -15.50 21.68 -14.00
CA ALA A 726 -14.93 23.01 -14.10
C ALA A 726 -15.65 23.85 -15.16
N ALA A 727 -16.20 24.99 -14.75
CA ALA A 727 -16.73 26.02 -15.63
C ALA A 727 -15.67 27.11 -15.80
N SER A 728 -15.27 27.44 -17.04
CA SER A 728 -14.29 28.51 -17.26
C SER A 728 -14.92 29.89 -17.06
N GLY A 729 -16.24 29.99 -17.25
CA GLY A 729 -17.01 31.21 -17.00
C GLY A 729 -18.51 30.96 -16.85
N PRO A 730 -19.33 32.03 -16.74
CA PRO A 730 -20.76 31.90 -16.42
C PRO A 730 -21.56 31.07 -17.44
N ASN A 731 -21.19 31.16 -18.73
CA ASN A 731 -21.87 30.45 -19.81
C ASN A 731 -21.74 28.92 -19.71
N ASP A 732 -20.66 28.42 -19.10
CA ASP A 732 -20.38 26.99 -19.02
C ASP A 732 -21.18 26.33 -17.88
N ILE A 733 -21.58 27.09 -16.86
CA ILE A 733 -22.24 26.57 -15.66
C ILE A 733 -23.54 25.82 -16.04
N GLY A 734 -24.31 26.40 -16.96
CA GLY A 734 -25.55 25.79 -17.44
C GLY A 734 -25.32 24.51 -18.25
N ILE A 735 -24.20 24.42 -18.97
CA ILE A 735 -23.81 23.26 -19.78
C ILE A 735 -23.46 22.07 -18.87
N LEU A 736 -22.81 22.33 -17.73
CA LEU A 736 -22.37 21.29 -16.80
C LEU A 736 -23.51 20.60 -16.03
N ILE A 737 -24.71 21.17 -16.02
CA ILE A 737 -25.87 20.55 -15.35
C ILE A 737 -26.28 19.24 -16.03
N GLU A 738 -26.14 19.14 -17.35
CA GLU A 738 -26.48 17.92 -18.08
C GLU A 738 -25.57 16.74 -17.72
N PRO A 739 -24.23 16.82 -17.84
CA PRO A 739 -23.36 15.72 -17.44
C PRO A 739 -23.44 15.40 -15.94
N LEU A 740 -23.70 16.40 -15.07
CA LEU A 740 -23.98 16.18 -13.64
C LEU A 740 -25.25 15.34 -13.43
N ASN A 741 -26.34 15.70 -14.11
CA ASN A 741 -27.60 14.93 -14.08
C ASN A 741 -27.39 13.50 -14.58
N PHE A 742 -26.61 13.31 -15.65
CA PHE A 742 -26.27 11.98 -16.15
C PHE A 742 -25.50 11.17 -15.12
N ASP A 743 -24.45 11.72 -14.52
CA ASP A 743 -23.64 11.02 -13.51
C ASP A 743 -24.49 10.60 -12.30
N LEU A 744 -25.33 11.51 -11.80
CA LEU A 744 -26.26 11.26 -10.69
C LEU A 744 -27.33 10.22 -11.04
N LYS A 745 -27.77 10.16 -12.30
CA LYS A 745 -28.83 9.26 -12.76
C LYS A 745 -28.33 7.89 -13.18
N TYR A 746 -27.06 7.75 -13.60
CA TYR A 746 -26.54 6.55 -14.25
C TYR A 746 -25.24 6.05 -13.58
N MET A 747 -25.34 5.76 -12.29
CA MET A 747 -24.28 5.14 -11.48
C MET A 747 -24.70 3.76 -10.98
N TYR A 748 -23.76 2.88 -10.70
CA TYR A 748 -24.01 1.61 -10.05
C TYR A 748 -23.89 1.75 -8.54
N GLU A 749 -24.87 1.22 -7.80
CA GLU A 749 -24.69 0.91 -6.37
C GLU A 749 -24.13 -0.51 -6.26
N ILE A 750 -22.93 -0.62 -5.69
CA ILE A 750 -22.19 -1.86 -5.51
C ILE A 750 -22.23 -2.21 -4.03
N LYS A 751 -22.68 -3.43 -3.72
CA LYS A 751 -22.75 -3.96 -2.35
C LYS A 751 -21.92 -5.21 -2.20
N TYR A 752 -21.17 -5.28 -1.11
CA TYR A 752 -20.45 -6.49 -0.71
C TYR A 752 -20.39 -6.59 0.81
N THR A 753 -19.89 -7.72 1.31
CA THR A 753 -19.59 -7.88 2.74
C THR A 753 -18.08 -7.98 2.86
N SER A 754 -17.47 -7.11 3.67
CA SER A 754 -16.03 -7.17 3.89
C SER A 754 -15.64 -8.52 4.50
N SER A 755 -14.63 -9.14 3.91
CA SER A 755 -13.98 -10.34 4.44
C SER A 755 -13.11 -10.05 5.67
N ASN A 756 -12.83 -8.77 5.97
CA ASN A 756 -12.14 -8.33 7.17
C ASN A 756 -13.14 -7.95 8.28
N PRO A 757 -13.32 -8.80 9.31
CA PRO A 757 -14.32 -8.58 10.36
C PRO A 757 -13.90 -7.57 11.43
N VAL A 758 -12.66 -7.03 11.37
CA VAL A 758 -12.12 -6.12 12.38
C VAL A 758 -12.93 -4.81 12.40
N ARG A 759 -13.17 -4.26 13.59
CA ARG A 759 -13.92 -3.01 13.80
C ARG A 759 -13.09 -2.01 14.61
N ASP A 760 -12.06 -1.48 13.98
CA ASP A 760 -11.02 -0.65 14.59
C ASP A 760 -11.12 0.85 14.26
N GLY A 761 -12.09 1.27 13.45
CA GLY A 761 -12.20 2.66 13.03
C GLY A 761 -11.17 3.11 11.99
N LYS A 762 -10.34 2.21 11.45
CA LYS A 762 -9.28 2.55 10.50
C LYS A 762 -9.79 2.63 9.06
N TRP A 763 -9.07 3.40 8.25
CA TRP A 763 -9.33 3.52 6.82
C TRP A 763 -9.02 2.20 6.09
N ARG A 764 -9.87 1.85 5.12
CA ARG A 764 -9.71 0.73 4.20
C ARG A 764 -9.85 1.22 2.78
N ASN A 765 -8.89 0.88 1.94
CA ASN A 765 -8.87 1.31 0.54
C ASN A 765 -9.77 0.44 -0.31
N ILE A 766 -10.44 1.05 -1.27
CA ILE A 766 -11.31 0.37 -2.22
C ILE A 766 -10.86 0.67 -3.63
N LYS A 767 -10.79 -0.38 -4.44
CA LYS A 767 -10.60 -0.29 -5.88
C LYS A 767 -11.70 -1.07 -6.57
N VAL A 768 -12.38 -0.41 -7.50
CA VAL A 768 -13.38 -1.02 -8.38
C VAL A 768 -12.82 -1.05 -9.79
N SER A 769 -12.93 -2.20 -10.45
CA SER A 769 -12.51 -2.38 -11.84
C SER A 769 -13.55 -3.20 -12.61
N ILE A 770 -13.49 -3.10 -13.94
CA ILE A 770 -14.27 -3.95 -14.85
C ILE A 770 -13.35 -5.04 -15.38
N LYS A 771 -13.79 -6.30 -15.27
CA LYS A 771 -13.02 -7.46 -15.73
C LYS A 771 -12.79 -7.40 -17.24
N GLU A 772 -11.60 -7.84 -17.66
CA GLU A 772 -11.22 -8.07 -19.06
C GLU A 772 -11.33 -6.84 -19.99
N HIS A 773 -11.39 -5.64 -19.42
CA HIS A 773 -11.66 -4.42 -20.16
C HIS A 773 -10.88 -3.21 -19.63
N GLU A 774 -9.61 -3.08 -20.04
CA GLU A 774 -8.78 -1.88 -19.78
C GLU A 774 -9.34 -0.58 -20.41
N LYS A 775 -10.39 -0.69 -21.23
CA LYS A 775 -11.07 0.39 -21.93
C LYS A 775 -12.13 1.14 -21.11
N TYR A 776 -12.31 0.80 -19.83
CA TYR A 776 -13.29 1.46 -18.97
C TYR A 776 -12.60 2.28 -17.89
N VAL A 777 -13.05 3.52 -17.73
CA VAL A 777 -12.66 4.40 -16.63
C VAL A 777 -13.73 4.30 -15.55
N VAL A 778 -13.33 3.85 -14.37
CA VAL A 778 -14.22 3.66 -13.22
C VAL A 778 -13.98 4.79 -12.22
N ASN A 779 -15.02 5.55 -11.90
CA ASN A 779 -15.02 6.50 -10.80
C ASN A 779 -15.73 5.88 -9.60
N CYS A 780 -15.10 5.84 -8.44
CA CYS A 780 -15.69 5.36 -7.20
C CYS A 780 -14.98 6.01 -5.99
N GLN A 781 -15.60 5.95 -4.81
CA GLN A 781 -14.91 6.35 -3.58
C GLN A 781 -13.62 5.55 -3.38
N LYS A 782 -12.56 6.20 -2.89
CA LYS A 782 -11.23 5.59 -2.67
C LYS A 782 -11.19 4.61 -1.50
N GLY A 783 -12.19 4.60 -0.62
CA GLY A 783 -12.19 3.73 0.56
C GLY A 783 -13.34 4.02 1.52
N TYR A 784 -13.23 3.51 2.75
CA TYR A 784 -14.16 3.79 3.85
C TYR A 784 -13.48 3.56 5.21
N TYR A 785 -14.06 4.10 6.28
CA TYR A 785 -13.63 3.79 7.65
C TYR A 785 -14.36 2.57 8.20
N ALA A 786 -13.63 1.59 8.72
CA ALA A 786 -14.21 0.43 9.38
C ALA A 786 -15.09 0.88 10.57
N PRO A 787 -16.21 0.21 10.85
CA PRO A 787 -16.99 0.49 12.06
C PRO A 787 -16.13 0.34 13.31
N LYS A 788 -16.47 1.02 14.40
CA LYS A 788 -15.83 0.86 15.71
C LYS A 788 -16.83 0.29 16.72
N TYR A 789 -16.37 -0.61 17.59
CA TYR A 789 -17.17 -1.09 18.73
C TYR A 789 -17.37 0.00 19.78
#